data_AF-A0A3D8QKY0-F1
#
_entry.id   AF-A0A3D8QKY0-F1
#
_cell.length_a   1.000
_cell.length_b   1.000
_cell.length_c   1.000
_cell.angle_alpha   90.00
_cell.angle_beta   90.00
_cell.angle_gamma   90.00
#
_symmetry.space_group_name_H-M   'P 1'
#
loop_
_entity.id
_entity.type
_entity.pdbx_description
1 polymer ?
#
loop_
_entity_poly.entity_id
_entity_poly.type
_entity_poly.pdbx_seq_one_letter_code
_entity_poly.pdbx_strand_id
1 'polypeptide(L)'
;MDSNIYLGVWTNYSNGTVLGATLTTTREKGFLLASFTGFVIAFVGSRFWNIICLILHRCYSTSESRDTIHHQRQVILRNSSSPDSGLVSLISLLWAWRKSGTKTKPYSRICPAILWAIGCIAMFTAATAFSSQISSSAGIEVLLNGNKCGIMTLPQDNLSITTEPETILAKRINDAANYAKQCYSTNSSGLLGCDKFVVQTLPTVIWDNNTACPFKDGICKSNNSNLLLDTGFIDSHDHLGINAPENERFAWRYSMHCGPLVTQGFSEQFVFQNTTWVAYKYGGHTNSTSNYTITMDYTIEIEGVDAQYAQVSRFSNQPNYGLLAIDYQTSNGYPYPSASSFMPIPQLLRPDGDGTIVFLSGDGVLFSEPMNGDWYHATEAFMEYKLAESTQAQTEGTMMYRLTEAASPLGCVEQWQWCNSAYARSPAESGCGPLASFTDSLYRAAPYFNLTGDEVLNVARSNSSLPASQRFVWQALLQSYSNTNIGSILTTLGAKSLASQSLMNSGSQLPLPDNQWQLDVTNWWNIILALLQLTYVDTGQGVTSSELLEFQKIRSTSYTSFNLFALLLIYIGGGLIVVTSFSLEPILACLQRRRKHKEYSYLEWSTNSTLQLHRLTQEELQIGTWSGCTDKIPITKADEILGSLDISDIKHPVLTRTASATTEKIAPTLHAAKESNKYQYKNQTGHNEILAGSNASSETRPVKNVDRQSLLASDTRQINEAETQLTRQNQSSQETGNDNVAVGANTRLHISDEAPWSQVSVDVSDEDHYPRC
;
A
#
# COMPACT_ATOMS: atom_id res chain seq x y z
N MET A 1 9.01 7.91 6.34
CA MET A 1 7.86 7.12 5.88
C MET A 1 7.84 5.74 6.56
N ASP A 2 8.76 4.80 6.32
CA ASP A 2 8.64 3.44 6.90
C ASP A 2 8.71 3.32 8.44
N SER A 3 9.15 4.33 9.18
CA SER A 3 9.38 4.26 10.63
C SER A 3 8.13 4.45 11.52
N ASN A 4 6.95 4.74 10.96
CA ASN A 4 5.74 5.05 11.74
C ASN A 4 4.50 4.24 11.31
N ILE A 5 4.65 2.91 11.17
CA ILE A 5 3.56 1.98 10.81
C ILE A 5 3.06 1.24 12.04
N TYR A 6 1.74 1.09 12.15
CA TYR A 6 1.08 0.37 13.24
C TYR A 6 1.30 -1.14 13.11
N LEU A 7 1.84 -1.75 14.17
CA LEU A 7 2.06 -3.20 14.27
C LEU A 7 1.08 -3.78 15.29
N GLY A 8 0.15 -4.61 14.83
CA GLY A 8 -0.92 -5.13 15.67
C GLY A 8 -2.19 -5.43 14.88
N VAL A 9 -3.30 -5.54 15.61
CA VAL A 9 -4.63 -5.80 15.05
C VAL A 9 -5.38 -4.50 14.84
N TRP A 10 -5.89 -4.28 13.64
CA TRP A 10 -6.72 -3.15 13.26
C TRP A 10 -7.83 -3.61 12.30
N THR A 11 -8.81 -2.75 12.02
CA THR A 11 -9.96 -3.08 11.15
C THR A 11 -9.85 -2.34 9.83
N ASN A 12 -9.60 -3.03 8.72
CA ASN A 12 -9.67 -2.44 7.38
C ASN A 12 -11.13 -2.34 6.94
N TYR A 13 -11.71 -1.15 7.05
CA TYR A 13 -13.14 -0.93 6.80
C TYR A 13 -13.58 -1.18 5.35
N SER A 14 -12.65 -1.35 4.39
CA SER A 14 -12.97 -1.79 3.02
C SER A 14 -13.69 -3.14 2.98
N ASN A 15 -13.43 -4.02 3.96
CA ASN A 15 -14.06 -5.34 4.09
C ASN A 15 -15.07 -5.41 5.24
N GLY A 16 -15.50 -4.26 5.77
CA GLY A 16 -16.38 -4.16 6.94
C GLY A 16 -15.72 -4.62 8.26
N THR A 17 -16.49 -4.61 9.35
CA THR A 17 -15.96 -4.81 10.71
C THR A 17 -15.44 -6.21 11.00
N VAL A 18 -16.07 -7.26 10.46
CA VAL A 18 -15.73 -8.66 10.77
C VAL A 18 -14.67 -9.21 9.83
N LEU A 19 -14.87 -9.09 8.52
CA LEU A 19 -13.93 -9.60 7.51
C LEU A 19 -12.74 -8.64 7.29
N GLY A 20 -12.83 -7.39 7.73
CA GLY A 20 -11.75 -6.41 7.73
C GLY A 20 -10.77 -6.52 8.90
N ALA A 21 -11.00 -7.39 9.88
CA ALA A 21 -10.06 -7.62 10.97
C ALA A 21 -8.69 -8.06 10.40
N THR A 22 -7.67 -7.23 10.60
CA THR A 22 -6.37 -7.29 9.92
C THR A 22 -5.24 -7.27 10.94
N LEU A 23 -4.24 -8.14 10.78
CA LEU A 23 -3.02 -8.20 11.59
C LEU A 23 -1.83 -7.75 10.75
N THR A 24 -1.24 -6.59 11.07
CA THR A 24 -0.02 -6.09 10.40
C THR A 24 1.22 -6.42 11.21
N THR A 25 2.25 -6.93 10.53
CA THR A 25 3.53 -7.33 11.11
C THR A 25 4.69 -6.98 10.18
N THR A 26 5.94 -7.06 10.67
CA THR A 26 7.14 -6.90 9.83
C THR A 26 7.23 -8.05 8.82
N ARG A 27 7.77 -7.78 7.63
CA ARG A 27 7.87 -8.76 6.54
C ARG A 27 8.51 -10.09 6.94
N GLU A 28 9.57 -10.07 7.76
CA GLU A 28 10.22 -11.28 8.29
C GLU A 28 9.26 -12.15 9.12
N LYS A 29 8.57 -11.55 10.09
CA LYS A 29 7.58 -12.23 10.93
C LYS A 29 6.36 -12.68 10.12
N GLY A 30 5.99 -11.92 9.08
CA GLY A 30 4.96 -12.29 8.12
C GLY A 30 5.31 -13.58 7.37
N PHE A 31 6.52 -13.70 6.83
CA PHE A 31 6.97 -14.94 6.17
C PHE A 31 6.98 -16.15 7.12
N LEU A 32 7.40 -15.96 8.38
CA LEU A 32 7.32 -17.02 9.40
C LEU A 32 5.87 -17.44 9.68
N LEU A 33 4.94 -16.49 9.83
CA LEU A 33 3.52 -16.77 10.07
C LEU A 33 2.87 -17.48 8.88
N ALA A 34 3.14 -17.04 7.65
CA ALA A 34 2.64 -17.67 6.43
C ALA A 34 3.15 -19.12 6.30
N SER A 35 4.46 -19.33 6.53
CA SER A 35 5.08 -20.66 6.49
C SER A 35 4.51 -21.60 7.55
N PHE A 36 4.33 -21.11 8.79
CA PHE A 36 3.70 -21.87 9.87
C PHE A 36 2.23 -22.20 9.57
N THR A 37 1.49 -21.27 8.98
CA THR A 37 0.10 -21.49 8.54
C THR A 37 0.01 -22.62 7.51
N GLY A 38 0.89 -22.63 6.50
CA GLY A 38 0.96 -23.71 5.51
C GLY A 38 1.27 -25.08 6.14
N PHE A 39 2.20 -25.14 7.10
CA PHE A 39 2.47 -26.36 7.85
C PHE A 39 1.25 -26.85 8.66
N VAL A 40 0.54 -25.94 9.33
CA VAL A 40 -0.68 -26.28 10.09
C VAL A 40 -1.78 -26.82 9.17
N ILE A 41 -2.00 -26.22 7.99
CA ILE A 41 -2.98 -26.71 7.00
C ILE A 41 -2.63 -28.14 6.56
N ALA A 42 -1.36 -28.42 6.24
CA ALA A 42 -0.91 -29.77 5.87
C ALA A 42 -1.11 -30.78 7.02
N PHE A 43 -0.79 -30.40 8.25
CA PHE A 43 -1.01 -31.26 9.42
C PHE A 43 -2.50 -31.54 9.67
N VAL A 44 -3.36 -30.53 9.57
CA VAL A 44 -4.82 -30.66 9.65
C VAL A 44 -5.34 -31.59 8.56
N GLY A 45 -4.83 -31.49 7.34
CA GLY A 45 -5.17 -32.40 6.24
C GLY A 45 -4.88 -33.88 6.56
N SER A 46 -3.73 -34.16 7.21
CA SER A 46 -3.44 -35.52 7.70
C SER A 46 -4.47 -35.99 8.74
N ARG A 47 -4.88 -35.13 9.67
CA ARG A 47 -5.85 -35.47 10.73
C ARG A 47 -7.26 -35.66 10.18
N PHE A 48 -7.66 -34.85 9.21
CA PHE A 48 -8.92 -34.95 8.49
C PHE A 48 -9.02 -36.26 7.69
N TRP A 49 -7.95 -36.64 6.99
CA TRP A 49 -7.86 -37.94 6.30
C TRP A 49 -8.05 -39.12 7.26
N ASN A 50 -7.42 -39.09 8.44
CA ASN A 50 -7.59 -40.14 9.45
C ASN A 50 -9.06 -40.27 9.93
N ILE A 51 -9.81 -39.15 10.01
CA ILE A 51 -11.25 -39.18 10.33
C ILE A 51 -12.04 -39.83 9.18
N ILE A 52 -11.75 -39.49 7.92
CA ILE A 52 -12.39 -40.10 6.75
C ILE A 52 -12.08 -41.60 6.67
N CYS A 53 -10.84 -42.02 6.89
CA CYS A 53 -10.45 -43.42 6.97
C CYS A 53 -11.26 -44.20 8.00
N LEU A 54 -11.43 -43.65 9.21
CA LEU A 54 -12.25 -44.23 10.25
C LEU A 54 -13.74 -44.32 9.84
N ILE A 55 -14.29 -43.25 9.26
CA ILE A 55 -15.69 -43.25 8.79
C ILE A 55 -15.90 -44.29 7.68
N LEU A 56 -15.06 -44.30 6.64
CA LEU A 56 -15.14 -45.25 5.54
C LEU A 56 -14.97 -46.69 6.02
N HIS A 57 -13.99 -46.96 6.89
CA HIS A 57 -13.79 -48.30 7.46
C HIS A 57 -15.04 -48.79 8.20
N ARG A 58 -15.63 -47.96 9.06
CA ARG A 58 -16.82 -48.32 9.84
C ARG A 58 -18.11 -48.37 9.01
N CYS A 59 -18.22 -47.59 7.95
CA CYS A 59 -19.32 -47.69 6.98
C CYS A 59 -19.24 -48.96 6.12
N TYR A 60 -18.03 -49.48 5.90
CA TYR A 60 -17.81 -50.72 5.14
C TYR A 60 -17.69 -51.98 6.00
N SER A 61 -17.44 -51.85 7.30
CA SER A 61 -17.32 -52.94 8.27
C SER A 61 -18.55 -53.85 8.27
N THR A 62 -18.33 -55.16 8.18
CA THR A 62 -19.39 -56.19 8.23
C THR A 62 -18.85 -57.48 8.84
N SER A 63 -19.68 -58.18 9.61
CA SER A 63 -19.36 -59.49 10.20
C SER A 63 -19.53 -60.66 9.23
N GLU A 64 -20.03 -60.41 8.03
CA GLU A 64 -20.15 -61.43 6.98
C GLU A 64 -18.78 -61.75 6.37
N SER A 65 -18.58 -63.00 5.95
CA SER A 65 -17.38 -63.37 5.18
C SER A 65 -17.34 -62.63 3.83
N ARG A 66 -16.21 -61.98 3.53
CA ARG A 66 -16.00 -61.16 2.32
C ARG A 66 -14.70 -61.55 1.61
N ASP A 67 -14.51 -61.02 0.40
CA ASP A 67 -13.35 -61.30 -0.43
C ASP A 67 -12.08 -60.57 0.04
N THR A 68 -10.92 -61.04 -0.40
CA THR A 68 -9.60 -60.48 -0.04
C THR A 68 -9.51 -58.96 -0.29
N ILE A 69 -10.18 -58.47 -1.34
CA ILE A 69 -10.23 -57.03 -1.68
C ILE A 69 -10.91 -56.22 -0.58
N HIS A 70 -11.97 -56.74 0.05
CA HIS A 70 -12.62 -56.10 1.18
C HIS A 70 -11.63 -55.93 2.34
N HIS A 71 -10.99 -57.02 2.79
CA HIS A 71 -10.08 -57.00 3.93
C HIS A 71 -8.82 -56.16 3.66
N GLN A 72 -8.21 -56.28 2.46
CA GLN A 72 -7.07 -55.45 2.08
C GLN A 72 -7.40 -53.95 2.09
N ARG A 73 -8.59 -53.55 1.65
CA ARG A 73 -9.05 -52.15 1.75
C ARG A 73 -9.20 -51.71 3.22
N GLN A 74 -9.75 -52.55 4.10
CA GLN A 74 -9.89 -52.22 5.52
C GLN A 74 -8.52 -52.06 6.20
N VAL A 75 -7.56 -52.92 5.89
CA VAL A 75 -6.15 -52.80 6.34
C VAL A 75 -5.51 -51.50 5.84
N ILE A 76 -5.70 -51.13 4.57
CA ILE A 76 -5.15 -49.88 4.03
C ILE A 76 -5.78 -48.66 4.74
N LEU A 77 -7.11 -48.60 4.85
CA LEU A 77 -7.80 -47.50 5.54
C LEU A 77 -7.34 -47.35 7.00
N ARG A 78 -7.06 -48.46 7.69
CA ARG A 78 -6.59 -48.44 9.08
C ARG A 78 -5.17 -47.89 9.27
N ASN A 79 -4.29 -48.09 8.28
CA ASN A 79 -2.85 -47.85 8.42
C ASN A 79 -2.29 -46.72 7.52
N SER A 80 -3.14 -46.08 6.71
CA SER A 80 -2.76 -44.90 5.90
C SER A 80 -2.76 -43.64 6.77
N SER A 81 -1.57 -43.14 7.14
CA SER A 81 -1.42 -41.96 8.00
C SER A 81 -1.71 -40.62 7.30
N SER A 82 -1.62 -40.60 5.97
CA SER A 82 -1.78 -39.44 5.09
C SER A 82 -2.59 -39.80 3.83
N PRO A 83 -3.26 -38.83 3.16
CA PRO A 83 -4.08 -39.13 1.98
C PRO A 83 -3.26 -39.56 0.76
N ASP A 84 -2.01 -39.09 0.62
CA ASP A 84 -1.04 -39.52 -0.38
C ASP A 84 -0.66 -41.00 -0.23
N SER A 85 -0.25 -41.42 0.98
CA SER A 85 0.06 -42.82 1.30
C SER A 85 -1.13 -43.75 1.03
N GLY A 86 -2.33 -43.33 1.44
CA GLY A 86 -3.58 -44.03 1.17
C GLY A 86 -3.90 -44.13 -0.31
N LEU A 87 -3.76 -43.05 -1.07
CA LEU A 87 -3.97 -43.03 -2.52
C LEU A 87 -3.04 -44.01 -3.23
N VAL A 88 -1.73 -43.98 -2.93
CA VAL A 88 -0.74 -44.89 -3.53
C VAL A 88 -1.06 -46.35 -3.19
N SER A 89 -1.40 -46.67 -1.93
CA SER A 89 -1.79 -48.02 -1.54
C SER A 89 -3.08 -48.50 -2.22
N LEU A 90 -4.10 -47.64 -2.33
CA LEU A 90 -5.38 -47.98 -2.97
C LEU A 90 -5.25 -48.14 -4.50
N ILE A 91 -4.42 -47.32 -5.16
CA ILE A 91 -4.09 -47.48 -6.58
C ILE A 91 -3.32 -48.79 -6.80
N SER A 92 -2.34 -49.09 -5.94
CA SER A 92 -1.56 -50.34 -6.01
C SER A 92 -2.45 -51.57 -5.86
N LEU A 93 -3.40 -51.54 -4.91
CA LEU A 93 -4.43 -52.57 -4.74
C LEU A 93 -5.27 -52.74 -6.01
N LEU A 94 -5.79 -51.64 -6.56
CA LEU A 94 -6.59 -51.66 -7.78
C LEU A 94 -5.81 -52.19 -8.99
N TRP A 95 -4.51 -51.87 -9.09
CA TRP A 95 -3.63 -52.32 -10.17
C TRP A 95 -3.27 -53.81 -10.06
N ALA A 96 -3.08 -54.32 -8.84
CA ALA A 96 -2.85 -55.75 -8.57
C ALA A 96 -4.05 -56.60 -9.01
N TRP A 97 -5.27 -56.17 -8.68
CA TRP A 97 -6.50 -56.91 -9.00
C TRP A 97 -7.07 -56.63 -10.41
N ARG A 98 -6.46 -55.75 -11.22
CA ARG A 98 -7.01 -55.29 -12.53
C ARG A 98 -7.25 -56.37 -13.58
N LYS A 99 -6.55 -57.52 -13.49
CA LYS A 99 -6.68 -58.66 -14.42
C LYS A 99 -7.43 -59.86 -13.81
N SER A 100 -7.95 -59.73 -12.59
CA SER A 100 -8.68 -60.82 -11.93
C SER A 100 -10.05 -61.04 -12.58
N GLY A 101 -10.30 -62.24 -13.11
CA GLY A 101 -11.57 -62.64 -13.73
C GLY A 101 -12.74 -62.83 -12.76
N THR A 102 -12.70 -62.16 -11.61
CA THR A 102 -13.73 -62.22 -10.57
C THR A 102 -15.03 -61.57 -11.01
N LYS A 103 -16.18 -62.19 -10.68
CA LYS A 103 -17.53 -61.68 -10.99
C LYS A 103 -17.85 -60.31 -10.36
N THR A 104 -17.05 -59.87 -9.39
CA THR A 104 -17.20 -58.63 -8.62
C THR A 104 -16.26 -57.53 -9.18
N LYS A 105 -16.84 -56.42 -9.67
CA LYS A 105 -16.07 -55.32 -10.27
C LYS A 105 -15.20 -54.62 -9.19
N PRO A 106 -13.85 -54.71 -9.21
CA PRO A 106 -13.01 -54.17 -8.13
C PRO A 106 -13.09 -52.64 -8.05
N TYR A 107 -13.18 -51.98 -9.21
CA TYR A 107 -13.33 -50.53 -9.36
C TYR A 107 -14.45 -49.96 -8.48
N SER A 108 -15.65 -50.56 -8.45
CA SER A 108 -16.79 -49.99 -7.71
C SER A 108 -16.60 -49.97 -6.19
N ARG A 109 -15.67 -50.77 -5.64
CA ARG A 109 -15.42 -50.87 -4.19
C ARG A 109 -14.22 -50.05 -3.71
N ILE A 110 -13.27 -49.76 -4.60
CA ILE A 110 -12.03 -49.03 -4.29
C ILE A 110 -12.13 -47.56 -4.74
N CYS A 111 -12.77 -47.27 -5.88
CA CYS A 111 -12.90 -45.91 -6.41
C CYS A 111 -13.48 -44.89 -5.41
N PRO A 112 -14.47 -45.19 -4.55
CA PRO A 112 -14.93 -44.23 -3.55
C PRO A 112 -13.83 -43.76 -2.59
N ALA A 113 -12.97 -44.67 -2.11
CA ALA A 113 -11.87 -44.32 -1.22
C ALA A 113 -10.75 -43.56 -1.95
N ILE A 114 -10.48 -43.89 -3.22
CA ILE A 114 -9.56 -43.14 -4.10
C ILE A 114 -10.07 -41.71 -4.33
N LEU A 115 -11.37 -41.54 -4.62
CA LEU A 115 -11.98 -40.21 -4.81
C LEU A 115 -11.91 -39.36 -3.54
N TRP A 116 -12.14 -39.95 -2.36
CA TRP A 116 -11.93 -39.26 -1.09
C TRP A 116 -10.46 -38.86 -0.87
N ALA A 117 -9.49 -39.72 -1.22
CA ALA A 117 -8.07 -39.39 -1.09
C ALA A 117 -7.65 -38.24 -2.02
N ILE A 118 -8.05 -38.32 -3.30
CA ILE A 118 -7.83 -37.25 -4.30
C ILE A 118 -8.51 -35.96 -3.85
N GLY A 119 -9.75 -36.03 -3.37
CA GLY A 119 -10.50 -34.88 -2.86
C GLY A 119 -9.83 -34.21 -1.66
N CYS A 120 -9.26 -35.00 -0.73
CA CYS A 120 -8.49 -34.46 0.39
C CYS A 120 -7.19 -33.78 -0.08
N ILE A 121 -6.43 -34.41 -0.99
CA ILE A 121 -5.22 -33.81 -1.55
C ILE A 121 -5.56 -32.49 -2.25
N ALA A 122 -6.53 -32.50 -3.17
CA ALA A 122 -6.96 -31.30 -3.89
C ALA A 122 -7.43 -30.19 -2.94
N MET A 123 -8.25 -30.51 -1.94
CA MET A 123 -8.75 -29.54 -0.95
C MET A 123 -7.61 -28.90 -0.14
N PHE A 124 -6.72 -29.71 0.45
CA PHE A 124 -5.67 -29.19 1.33
C PHE A 124 -4.50 -28.56 0.57
N THR A 125 -4.18 -29.04 -0.65
CA THR A 125 -3.24 -28.35 -1.54
C THR A 125 -3.81 -27.00 -1.98
N ALA A 126 -5.09 -26.93 -2.36
CA ALA A 126 -5.74 -25.66 -2.66
C ALA A 126 -5.74 -24.72 -1.44
N ALA A 127 -6.15 -25.19 -0.26
CA ALA A 127 -6.12 -24.39 0.97
C ALA A 127 -4.72 -23.86 1.32
N THR A 128 -3.67 -24.65 1.08
CA THR A 128 -2.26 -24.23 1.27
C THR A 128 -1.83 -23.19 0.24
N ALA A 129 -2.27 -23.31 -1.01
CA ALA A 129 -2.03 -22.28 -2.03
C ALA A 129 -2.77 -20.97 -1.67
N PHE A 130 -4.06 -21.06 -1.32
CA PHE A 130 -4.88 -19.93 -0.91
C PHE A 130 -4.47 -19.32 0.44
N SER A 131 -3.71 -20.00 1.31
CA SER A 131 -3.18 -19.35 2.52
C SER A 131 -2.18 -18.23 2.22
N SER A 132 -1.56 -18.23 1.03
CA SER A 132 -0.75 -17.08 0.56
C SER A 132 -1.59 -15.84 0.24
N GLN A 133 -2.90 -16.00 0.00
CA GLN A 133 -3.85 -14.89 -0.20
C GLN A 133 -4.42 -14.35 1.13
N ILE A 134 -4.15 -15.03 2.25
CA ILE A 134 -4.53 -14.56 3.60
C ILE A 134 -3.59 -13.45 4.05
N SER A 135 -2.30 -13.52 3.69
CA SER A 135 -1.47 -12.32 3.52
C SER A 135 -2.01 -11.51 2.35
N SER A 136 -2.68 -10.41 2.66
CA SER A 136 -3.20 -9.36 1.77
C SER A 136 -3.24 -9.67 0.26
N SER A 137 -4.27 -10.39 -0.19
CA SER A 137 -4.65 -10.46 -1.62
C SER A 137 -5.18 -9.13 -2.18
N ALA A 138 -5.48 -8.15 -1.33
CA ALA A 138 -5.56 -6.73 -1.66
C ALA A 138 -4.26 -6.06 -1.19
N GLY A 139 -3.36 -5.78 -2.13
CA GLY A 139 -1.93 -5.66 -1.85
C GLY A 139 -1.53 -4.58 -0.84
N ILE A 140 -0.69 -4.99 0.12
CA ILE A 140 0.36 -4.14 0.71
C ILE A 140 -0.18 -2.98 1.60
N GLU A 141 -1.49 -2.93 1.84
CA GLU A 141 -2.11 -1.93 2.74
C GLU A 141 -1.69 -2.11 4.20
N VAL A 142 -1.23 -1.01 4.80
CA VAL A 142 -0.86 -0.90 6.21
C VAL A 142 -1.40 0.41 6.80
N LEU A 143 -1.64 0.39 8.10
CA LEU A 143 -2.09 1.54 8.87
C LEU A 143 -0.88 2.32 9.42
N LEU A 144 -0.89 3.65 9.32
CA LEU A 144 0.07 4.51 10.01
C LEU A 144 -0.21 4.54 11.51
N ASN A 145 0.84 4.78 12.30
CA ASN A 145 0.74 4.91 13.75
C ASN A 145 0.39 6.36 14.15
N GLY A 146 -0.85 6.58 14.57
CA GLY A 146 -1.42 7.90 14.89
C GLY A 146 -0.78 8.66 16.07
N ASN A 147 0.11 8.03 16.84
CA ASN A 147 0.79 8.63 18.01
C ASN A 147 1.53 9.96 17.74
N LYS A 148 1.77 10.27 16.47
CA LYS A 148 2.44 11.47 15.97
C LYS A 148 1.63 12.02 14.81
N CYS A 149 0.52 12.68 15.13
CA CYS A 149 -0.32 13.36 14.16
C CYS A 149 -0.64 14.78 14.59
N GLY A 150 -0.41 15.72 13.69
CA GLY A 150 -1.04 17.02 13.73
C GLY A 150 -0.95 17.75 12.40
N ILE A 151 -1.77 18.80 12.27
CA ILE A 151 -1.54 19.85 11.29
C ILE A 151 -0.35 20.67 11.78
N MET A 152 0.58 20.98 10.86
CA MET A 152 1.69 21.86 11.16
C MET A 152 1.20 23.31 11.13
N THR A 153 0.88 23.87 12.29
CA THR A 153 0.50 25.27 12.44
C THR A 153 1.74 26.16 12.56
N LEU A 154 1.77 27.26 11.80
CA LEU A 154 2.74 28.34 12.00
C LEU A 154 2.53 29.01 13.37
N PRO A 155 3.56 29.14 14.23
CA PRO A 155 3.44 29.97 15.44
C PRO A 155 3.31 31.45 15.03
N GLN A 156 2.20 32.10 15.42
CA GLN A 156 1.95 33.50 15.04
C GLN A 156 2.89 34.52 15.73
N ASP A 157 3.55 34.13 16.83
CA ASP A 157 4.13 35.09 17.79
C ASP A 157 5.62 35.41 17.62
N ASN A 158 6.34 34.84 16.63
CA ASN A 158 7.76 35.16 16.44
C ASN A 158 8.21 35.21 14.96
N LEU A 159 8.41 36.43 14.45
CA LEU A 159 9.03 36.77 13.15
C LEU A 159 10.50 36.29 13.00
N SER A 160 11.06 35.60 13.98
CA SER A 160 12.45 35.13 14.04
C SER A 160 12.64 33.63 13.73
N ILE A 161 11.58 32.89 13.40
CA ILE A 161 11.62 31.44 13.07
C ILE A 161 10.83 31.12 11.78
N THR A 162 10.90 31.97 10.76
CA THR A 162 10.12 31.81 9.51
C THR A 162 10.70 30.78 8.53
N THR A 163 11.99 30.43 8.64
CA THR A 163 12.69 29.63 7.61
C THR A 163 12.32 28.14 7.61
N GLU A 164 12.06 27.53 8.77
CA GLU A 164 11.79 26.09 8.86
C GLU A 164 10.44 25.68 8.26
N PRO A 165 9.31 26.37 8.52
CA PRO A 165 8.02 26.03 7.91
C PRO A 165 7.97 26.29 6.40
N GLU A 166 8.54 27.40 5.93
CA GLU A 166 8.64 27.72 4.50
C GLU A 166 9.46 26.66 3.75
N THR A 167 10.57 26.20 4.34
CA THR A 167 11.37 25.10 3.79
C THR A 167 10.57 23.79 3.68
N ILE A 168 9.71 23.49 4.66
CA ILE A 168 8.86 22.30 4.65
C ILE A 168 7.77 22.40 3.57
N LEU A 169 7.11 23.56 3.43
CA LEU A 169 6.13 23.78 2.37
C LEU A 169 6.77 23.69 0.98
N ALA A 170 7.90 24.37 0.77
CA ALA A 170 8.63 24.33 -0.48
C ALA A 170 9.08 22.90 -0.84
N LYS A 171 9.55 22.14 0.14
CA LYS A 171 9.91 20.72 -0.04
C LYS A 171 8.69 19.88 -0.45
N ARG A 172 7.55 20.01 0.24
CA ARG A 172 6.32 19.27 -0.08
C ARG A 172 5.84 19.51 -1.51
N ILE A 173 5.86 20.76 -1.97
CA ILE A 173 5.45 21.13 -3.33
C ILE A 173 6.43 20.55 -4.36
N ASN A 174 7.74 20.55 -4.08
CA ASN A 174 8.74 19.89 -4.95
C ASN A 174 8.57 18.36 -4.97
N ASP A 175 8.34 17.71 -3.82
CA ASP A 175 8.09 16.27 -3.72
C ASP A 175 6.80 15.87 -4.46
N ALA A 176 5.73 16.67 -4.32
CA ALA A 176 4.47 16.51 -5.05
C ALA A 176 4.65 16.70 -6.57
N ALA A 177 5.42 17.70 -7.01
CA ALA A 177 5.68 17.93 -8.43
C ALA A 177 6.52 16.81 -9.07
N ASN A 178 7.50 16.28 -8.33
CA ASN A 178 8.23 15.09 -8.73
C ASN A 178 7.30 13.87 -8.86
N TYR A 179 6.39 13.67 -7.89
CA TYR A 179 5.41 12.58 -7.93
C TYR A 179 4.43 12.73 -9.10
N ALA A 180 3.87 13.92 -9.33
CA ALA A 180 2.99 14.22 -10.45
C ALA A 180 3.67 13.87 -11.80
N LYS A 181 4.88 14.38 -12.02
CA LYS A 181 5.67 14.10 -13.23
C LYS A 181 5.93 12.60 -13.44
N GLN A 182 6.20 11.86 -12.37
CA GLN A 182 6.57 10.44 -12.42
C GLN A 182 5.38 9.47 -12.45
N CYS A 183 4.24 9.84 -11.87
CA CYS A 183 3.16 8.90 -11.54
C CYS A 183 1.78 9.31 -12.08
N TYR A 184 1.56 10.58 -12.42
CA TYR A 184 0.35 11.06 -13.12
C TYR A 184 0.53 11.13 -14.66
N SER A 185 1.75 10.95 -15.17
CA SER A 185 2.01 10.91 -16.62
C SER A 185 1.63 9.55 -17.22
N THR A 186 0.97 9.56 -18.38
CA THR A 186 0.47 8.35 -19.08
C THR A 186 1.57 7.37 -19.50
N ASN A 187 2.82 7.84 -19.61
CA ASN A 187 4.00 7.05 -19.95
C ASN A 187 4.90 6.76 -18.73
N SER A 188 4.36 6.81 -17.50
CA SER A 188 5.09 6.46 -16.28
C SER A 188 5.63 5.04 -16.35
N SER A 189 6.95 4.85 -16.29
CA SER A 189 7.59 3.52 -16.24
C SER A 189 7.45 2.82 -14.88
N GLY A 190 6.71 3.40 -13.93
CA GLY A 190 6.41 2.83 -12.60
C GLY A 190 7.62 2.67 -11.66
N LEU A 191 8.83 3.00 -12.12
CA LEU A 191 10.10 2.60 -11.51
C LEU A 191 10.43 3.27 -10.16
N LEU A 192 9.67 4.28 -9.74
CA LEU A 192 10.07 5.26 -8.70
C LEU A 192 9.12 5.35 -7.48
N GLY A 193 8.38 4.27 -7.20
CA GLY A 193 7.57 4.18 -5.97
C GLY A 193 6.25 4.96 -6.05
N CYS A 194 5.55 4.84 -7.18
CA CYS A 194 4.19 5.32 -7.39
C CYS A 194 3.12 4.53 -6.60
N ASP A 195 3.54 3.52 -5.83
CA ASP A 195 2.70 2.61 -5.05
C ASP A 195 2.60 2.99 -3.57
N LYS A 196 3.04 4.20 -3.16
CA LYS A 196 2.99 4.66 -1.75
C LYS A 196 1.58 4.96 -1.24
N PHE A 197 0.76 5.57 -2.10
CA PHE A 197 -0.61 5.97 -1.77
C PHE A 197 -1.60 4.82 -2.00
N VAL A 198 -2.81 4.92 -1.43
CA VAL A 198 -3.87 3.90 -1.59
C VAL A 198 -4.30 3.77 -3.07
N VAL A 199 -4.38 4.89 -3.78
CA VAL A 199 -4.49 4.97 -5.25
C VAL A 199 -3.27 5.68 -5.83
N GLN A 200 -2.77 5.22 -6.99
CA GLN A 200 -1.58 5.81 -7.62
C GLN A 200 -1.79 7.28 -7.98
N THR A 201 -2.98 7.60 -8.51
CA THR A 201 -3.44 8.95 -8.88
C THR A 201 -4.84 9.17 -8.35
N LEU A 202 -5.18 10.42 -8.02
CA LEU A 202 -6.56 10.84 -7.85
C LEU A 202 -7.23 10.96 -9.23
N PRO A 203 -8.52 10.62 -9.35
CA PRO A 203 -9.22 10.66 -10.64
C PRO A 203 -9.36 12.09 -11.16
N THR A 204 -9.29 12.23 -12.49
CA THR A 204 -9.77 13.39 -13.23
C THR A 204 -10.86 12.87 -14.15
N VAL A 205 -12.11 12.97 -13.71
CA VAL A 205 -13.29 12.37 -14.37
C VAL A 205 -13.69 13.19 -15.59
N ILE A 206 -13.56 14.52 -15.52
CA ILE A 206 -13.75 15.41 -16.66
C ILE A 206 -12.41 16.07 -16.98
N TRP A 207 -12.00 15.92 -18.23
CA TRP A 207 -10.95 16.69 -18.88
C TRP A 207 -11.56 17.14 -20.21
N ASP A 208 -12.02 18.39 -20.28
CA ASP A 208 -12.67 18.96 -21.46
C ASP A 208 -11.96 20.25 -21.86
N ASN A 209 -11.39 20.27 -23.06
CA ASN A 209 -10.63 21.39 -23.63
C ASN A 209 -11.43 22.19 -24.67
N ASN A 210 -12.73 21.96 -24.78
CA ASN A 210 -13.64 22.61 -25.71
C ASN A 210 -14.83 23.26 -24.96
N THR A 211 -14.55 23.93 -23.83
CA THR A 211 -15.57 24.53 -22.97
C THR A 211 -15.81 26.02 -23.20
N ALA A 212 -17.00 26.46 -22.79
CA ALA A 212 -17.39 27.87 -22.76
C ALA A 212 -16.47 28.68 -21.82
N CYS A 213 -16.23 29.97 -22.11
CA CYS A 213 -15.47 30.86 -21.21
C CYS A 213 -16.00 30.79 -19.76
N PRO A 214 -15.14 30.58 -18.74
CA PRO A 214 -15.57 30.58 -17.34
C PRO A 214 -16.08 31.93 -16.83
N PHE A 215 -15.78 33.02 -17.55
CA PHE A 215 -16.10 34.39 -17.17
C PHE A 215 -17.19 35.00 -18.08
N LYS A 216 -17.68 36.18 -17.72
CA LYS A 216 -18.77 36.85 -18.45
C LYS A 216 -18.24 37.79 -19.54
N ASP A 217 -19.16 38.27 -20.37
CA ASP A 217 -18.98 39.40 -21.29
C ASP A 217 -17.81 39.27 -22.29
N GLY A 218 -17.40 38.04 -22.62
CA GLY A 218 -16.41 37.78 -23.68
C GLY A 218 -14.96 38.16 -23.31
N ILE A 219 -14.63 38.17 -22.02
CA ILE A 219 -13.28 38.52 -21.54
C ILE A 219 -12.21 37.43 -21.81
N CYS A 220 -12.61 36.20 -22.16
CA CYS A 220 -11.67 35.19 -22.66
C CYS A 220 -11.31 35.47 -24.13
N LYS A 221 -10.05 35.21 -24.53
CA LYS A 221 -9.60 35.25 -25.94
C LYS A 221 -10.41 34.32 -26.85
N SER A 222 -10.90 33.21 -26.31
CA SER A 222 -11.75 32.25 -27.01
C SER A 222 -13.01 31.94 -26.22
N ASN A 223 -14.13 31.85 -26.93
CA ASN A 223 -15.40 31.44 -26.34
C ASN A 223 -15.50 29.93 -26.12
N ASN A 224 -14.78 29.11 -26.89
CA ASN A 224 -14.99 27.65 -26.93
C ASN A 224 -13.74 26.80 -26.67
N SER A 225 -12.51 27.33 -26.72
CA SER A 225 -11.28 26.54 -26.48
C SER A 225 -10.78 26.62 -25.03
N ASN A 226 -11.68 26.70 -24.05
CA ASN A 226 -11.32 26.77 -22.63
C ASN A 226 -11.18 25.36 -22.00
N LEU A 227 -10.58 25.28 -20.81
CA LEU A 227 -10.27 24.01 -20.15
C LEU A 227 -11.06 23.85 -18.84
N LEU A 228 -11.87 22.80 -18.75
CA LEU A 228 -12.53 22.34 -17.54
C LEU A 228 -11.91 21.03 -17.05
N LEU A 229 -11.46 21.05 -15.79
CA LEU A 229 -10.98 19.89 -15.06
C LEU A 229 -11.92 19.61 -13.88
N ASP A 230 -12.25 18.34 -13.65
CA ASP A 230 -13.10 17.90 -12.53
C ASP A 230 -12.66 16.54 -12.00
N THR A 231 -12.53 16.41 -10.68
CA THR A 231 -12.14 15.14 -10.04
C THR A 231 -13.28 14.11 -9.98
N GLY A 232 -14.53 14.55 -10.13
CA GLY A 232 -15.66 13.83 -9.56
C GLY A 232 -15.55 13.73 -8.03
N PHE A 233 -16.29 12.80 -7.42
CA PHE A 233 -16.25 12.62 -5.96
C PHE A 233 -15.07 11.74 -5.51
N ILE A 234 -14.12 12.37 -4.84
CA ILE A 234 -13.01 11.73 -4.12
C ILE A 234 -13.49 11.34 -2.71
N ASP A 235 -13.79 10.06 -2.51
CA ASP A 235 -14.06 9.51 -1.18
C ASP A 235 -12.80 9.45 -0.29
N SER A 236 -12.96 9.88 0.96
CA SER A 236 -11.92 9.93 2.00
C SER A 236 -11.27 8.58 2.30
N HIS A 237 -11.98 7.46 2.19
CA HIS A 237 -11.44 6.13 2.46
C HIS A 237 -10.79 5.53 1.22
N ASP A 238 -11.53 5.50 0.11
CA ASP A 238 -11.13 4.73 -1.07
C ASP A 238 -9.98 5.40 -1.86
N HIS A 239 -9.90 6.75 -1.83
CA HIS A 239 -8.87 7.50 -2.56
C HIS A 239 -7.80 8.12 -1.65
N LEU A 240 -8.22 8.69 -0.51
CA LEU A 240 -7.32 9.43 0.39
C LEU A 240 -6.77 8.55 1.54
N GLY A 241 -7.34 7.36 1.74
CA GLY A 241 -6.83 6.35 2.67
C GLY A 241 -7.30 6.48 4.12
N ILE A 242 -8.25 7.36 4.44
CA ILE A 242 -8.79 7.48 5.80
C ILE A 242 -9.63 6.24 6.15
N ASN A 243 -9.13 5.39 7.04
CA ASN A 243 -9.71 4.12 7.45
C ASN A 243 -10.98 4.29 8.31
N ALA A 244 -12.08 4.65 7.65
CA ALA A 244 -13.37 4.95 8.27
C ALA A 244 -14.47 3.95 7.86
N PRO A 245 -15.44 3.63 8.74
CA PRO A 245 -16.72 3.06 8.33
C PRO A 245 -17.53 4.08 7.51
N GLU A 246 -18.45 3.60 6.67
CA GLU A 246 -19.16 4.42 5.67
C GLU A 246 -19.92 5.62 6.25
N ASN A 247 -20.50 5.46 7.44
CA ASN A 247 -21.24 6.50 8.16
C ASN A 247 -20.35 7.63 8.75
N GLU A 248 -19.03 7.49 8.65
CA GLU A 248 -18.05 8.46 9.15
C GLU A 248 -17.05 8.91 8.07
N ARG A 249 -17.39 8.67 6.80
CA ARG A 249 -16.63 9.14 5.63
C ARG A 249 -17.21 10.44 5.10
N PHE A 250 -16.34 11.25 4.52
CA PHE A 250 -16.72 12.32 3.59
C PHE A 250 -16.25 11.97 2.17
N ALA A 251 -16.91 12.56 1.20
CA ALA A 251 -16.42 12.67 -0.17
C ALA A 251 -16.37 14.15 -0.55
N TRP A 252 -15.48 14.51 -1.45
CA TRP A 252 -15.36 15.88 -1.93
C TRP A 252 -15.04 15.91 -3.41
N ARG A 253 -15.39 17.00 -4.09
CA ARG A 253 -15.16 17.21 -5.51
C ARG A 253 -14.47 18.55 -5.70
N TYR A 254 -13.49 18.54 -6.58
CA TYR A 254 -12.74 19.72 -7.00
C TYR A 254 -12.99 19.95 -8.49
N SER A 255 -13.17 21.21 -8.88
CA SER A 255 -13.18 21.61 -10.28
C SER A 255 -12.37 22.87 -10.49
N MET A 256 -11.65 22.92 -11.60
CA MET A 256 -10.88 24.08 -12.04
C MET A 256 -11.23 24.37 -13.50
N HIS A 257 -11.68 25.59 -13.78
CA HIS A 257 -12.09 26.02 -15.12
C HIS A 257 -11.26 27.25 -15.54
N CYS A 258 -10.42 27.11 -16.57
CA CYS A 258 -9.47 28.12 -17.00
C CYS A 258 -9.64 28.57 -18.45
N GLY A 259 -9.38 29.85 -18.72
CA GLY A 259 -9.43 30.46 -20.05
C GLY A 259 -8.45 31.63 -20.21
N PRO A 260 -7.66 31.72 -21.30
CA PRO A 260 -6.79 32.86 -21.58
C PRO A 260 -7.60 34.15 -21.75
N LEU A 261 -7.16 35.27 -21.17
CA LEU A 261 -7.91 36.53 -21.13
C LEU A 261 -7.44 37.54 -22.18
N VAL A 262 -8.35 38.40 -22.67
CA VAL A 262 -8.01 39.48 -23.61
C VAL A 262 -7.30 40.62 -22.89
N THR A 263 -6.17 41.08 -23.42
CA THR A 263 -5.39 42.22 -22.91
C THR A 263 -5.90 43.57 -23.43
N GLN A 264 -6.46 43.58 -24.64
CA GLN A 264 -6.96 44.78 -25.30
C GLN A 264 -8.09 45.42 -24.49
N GLY A 265 -7.90 46.68 -24.08
CA GLY A 265 -8.83 47.41 -23.21
C GLY A 265 -8.62 47.18 -21.71
N PHE A 266 -7.81 46.19 -21.32
CA PHE A 266 -7.48 45.83 -19.93
C PHE A 266 -5.99 46.01 -19.60
N SER A 267 -5.25 46.75 -20.42
CA SER A 267 -3.84 47.08 -20.20
C SER A 267 -3.52 48.52 -20.63
N GLU A 268 -2.68 49.22 -19.86
CA GLU A 268 -2.17 50.55 -20.17
C GLU A 268 -0.64 50.58 -20.05
N GLN A 269 0.05 51.20 -21.02
CA GLN A 269 1.50 51.35 -20.99
C GLN A 269 1.90 52.71 -20.41
N PHE A 270 2.91 52.73 -19.54
CA PHE A 270 3.49 53.94 -18.97
C PHE A 270 5.01 53.83 -18.89
N VAL A 271 5.70 54.95 -18.65
CA VAL A 271 7.16 54.97 -18.52
C VAL A 271 7.55 55.42 -17.12
N PHE A 272 8.35 54.61 -16.44
CA PHE A 272 8.87 54.88 -15.11
C PHE A 272 10.37 54.62 -15.07
N GLN A 273 11.15 55.59 -14.59
CA GLN A 273 12.62 55.52 -14.50
C GLN A 273 13.33 55.11 -15.82
N ASN A 274 12.84 55.61 -16.97
CA ASN A 274 13.29 55.25 -18.33
C ASN A 274 13.02 53.80 -18.78
N THR A 275 12.28 53.02 -18.00
CA THR A 275 11.78 51.69 -18.38
C THR A 275 10.31 51.80 -18.75
N THR A 276 9.89 51.11 -19.82
CA THR A 276 8.47 50.96 -20.17
C THR A 276 7.84 49.89 -19.27
N TRP A 277 6.67 50.17 -18.73
CA TRP A 277 5.86 49.27 -17.89
C TRP A 277 4.45 49.14 -18.46
N VAL A 278 3.78 48.05 -18.12
CA VAL A 278 2.39 47.74 -18.50
C VAL A 278 1.58 47.45 -17.24
N ALA A 279 0.60 48.31 -16.95
CA ALA A 279 -0.39 48.11 -15.90
C ALA A 279 -1.59 47.35 -16.45
N TYR A 280 -1.91 46.20 -15.88
CA TYR A 280 -3.11 45.43 -16.21
C TYR A 280 -4.29 45.82 -15.30
N LYS A 281 -5.50 45.90 -15.84
CA LYS A 281 -6.69 46.46 -15.20
C LYS A 281 -7.87 45.47 -15.17
N TYR A 282 -7.61 44.29 -14.62
CA TYR A 282 -8.62 43.24 -14.37
C TYR A 282 -9.34 43.41 -13.02
N GLY A 283 -9.02 44.47 -12.29
CA GLY A 283 -9.49 44.73 -10.94
C GLY A 283 -8.46 45.53 -10.16
N GLY A 284 -8.84 46.07 -9.01
CA GLY A 284 -7.95 46.89 -8.20
C GLY A 284 -7.15 46.06 -7.20
N HIS A 285 -5.83 46.14 -7.22
CA HIS A 285 -4.95 45.46 -6.29
C HIS A 285 -5.23 45.92 -4.84
N THR A 286 -5.45 44.98 -3.93
CA THR A 286 -5.82 45.26 -2.54
C THR A 286 -4.64 45.05 -1.60
N ASN A 287 -4.12 46.14 -1.06
CA ASN A 287 -3.16 46.10 0.04
C ASN A 287 -3.89 46.36 1.35
N SER A 288 -4.20 45.29 2.08
CA SER A 288 -4.89 45.35 3.37
C SER A 288 -3.91 45.26 4.52
N THR A 289 -3.80 46.35 5.29
CA THR A 289 -3.17 46.35 6.62
C THR A 289 -4.24 46.29 7.70
N SER A 290 -3.87 46.06 8.96
CA SER A 290 -4.81 45.88 10.07
C SER A 290 -5.77 47.04 10.33
N ASN A 291 -5.51 48.24 9.78
CA ASN A 291 -6.33 49.44 9.97
C ASN A 291 -6.87 50.06 8.67
N TYR A 292 -6.45 49.62 7.47
CA TYR A 292 -6.93 50.16 6.20
C TYR A 292 -6.70 49.20 5.03
N THR A 293 -7.57 49.28 4.03
CA THR A 293 -7.39 48.62 2.72
C THR A 293 -7.22 49.70 1.65
N ILE A 294 -6.04 49.75 1.02
CA ILE A 294 -5.81 50.57 -0.17
C ILE A 294 -6.11 49.71 -1.39
N THR A 295 -6.94 50.23 -2.28
CA THR A 295 -7.21 49.64 -3.61
C THR A 295 -6.54 50.51 -4.66
N MET A 296 -5.65 49.93 -5.48
CA MET A 296 -5.04 50.60 -6.63
C MET A 296 -5.94 50.52 -7.87
N ASP A 297 -5.77 51.43 -8.84
CA ASP A 297 -6.51 51.42 -10.13
C ASP A 297 -5.98 50.39 -11.15
N TYR A 298 -5.13 49.47 -10.70
CA TYR A 298 -4.53 48.40 -11.49
C TYR A 298 -4.41 47.11 -10.67
N THR A 299 -4.32 45.98 -11.36
CA THR A 299 -4.19 44.63 -10.79
C THR A 299 -2.73 44.26 -10.56
N ILE A 300 -1.89 44.52 -11.56
CA ILE A 300 -0.45 44.27 -11.53
C ILE A 300 0.27 45.14 -12.56
N GLU A 301 1.53 45.48 -12.29
CA GLU A 301 2.44 46.16 -13.20
C GLU A 301 3.58 45.21 -13.58
N ILE A 302 3.89 45.11 -14.88
CA ILE A 302 4.94 44.23 -15.42
C ILE A 302 5.79 45.04 -16.40
N GLU A 303 7.11 44.80 -16.43
CA GLU A 303 8.00 45.45 -17.39
C GLU A 303 7.55 45.20 -18.84
N GLY A 304 7.65 46.20 -19.71
CA GLY A 304 7.27 46.09 -21.13
C GLY A 304 8.15 45.11 -21.90
N VAL A 305 7.64 44.58 -23.01
CA VAL A 305 8.34 43.58 -23.84
C VAL A 305 9.75 44.04 -24.21
N ASP A 306 9.95 45.28 -24.67
CA ASP A 306 11.28 45.76 -25.03
C ASP A 306 12.25 45.86 -23.84
N ALA A 307 11.75 46.07 -22.62
CA ALA A 307 12.57 46.09 -21.41
C ALA A 307 13.03 44.67 -21.02
N GLN A 308 12.09 43.71 -20.95
CA GLN A 308 12.38 42.30 -20.66
C GLN A 308 13.44 41.72 -21.61
N TYR A 309 13.38 42.08 -22.90
CA TYR A 309 14.28 41.55 -23.92
C TYR A 309 15.57 42.38 -24.13
N ALA A 310 15.73 43.52 -23.45
CA ALA A 310 16.86 44.45 -23.67
C ALA A 310 18.25 43.85 -23.36
N GLN A 311 18.33 42.88 -22.44
CA GLN A 311 19.60 42.27 -22.01
C GLN A 311 19.91 40.90 -22.65
N VAL A 312 19.03 40.35 -23.49
CA VAL A 312 19.18 39.00 -24.09
C VAL A 312 20.46 38.87 -24.94
N SER A 313 21.01 39.98 -25.43
CA SER A 313 22.29 40.05 -26.14
C SER A 313 23.54 39.81 -25.27
N ARG A 314 23.41 39.71 -23.93
CA ARG A 314 24.52 39.56 -22.98
C ARG A 314 24.48 38.19 -22.31
N PHE A 315 25.23 37.24 -22.89
CA PHE A 315 25.33 35.82 -22.51
C PHE A 315 25.85 35.56 -21.06
N SER A 316 25.09 35.92 -20.03
CA SER A 316 25.45 35.66 -18.62
C SER A 316 24.32 35.07 -17.77
N ASN A 317 23.06 35.35 -18.08
CA ASN A 317 21.90 34.74 -17.42
C ASN A 317 21.17 33.84 -18.41
N GLN A 318 20.67 32.69 -17.96
CA GLN A 318 19.76 31.84 -18.74
C GLN A 318 18.33 32.36 -18.52
N PRO A 319 17.68 32.98 -19.52
CA PRO A 319 16.33 33.50 -19.34
C PRO A 319 15.32 32.36 -19.19
N ASN A 320 14.24 32.61 -18.47
CA ASN A 320 13.13 31.67 -18.28
C ASN A 320 11.86 32.47 -18.00
N TYR A 321 10.68 31.89 -18.21
CA TYR A 321 9.40 32.59 -18.06
C TYR A 321 9.20 33.15 -16.64
N GLY A 322 8.64 34.36 -16.55
CA GLY A 322 8.05 34.85 -15.32
C GLY A 322 6.62 34.33 -15.18
N LEU A 323 6.27 33.80 -14.00
CA LEU A 323 4.90 33.47 -13.63
C LEU A 323 4.51 34.22 -12.38
N LEU A 324 3.37 34.89 -12.44
CA LEU A 324 2.83 35.68 -11.34
C LEU A 324 1.33 35.40 -11.22
N ALA A 325 0.91 34.87 -10.07
CA ALA A 325 -0.48 34.57 -9.77
C ALA A 325 -1.04 35.63 -8.82
N ILE A 326 -2.28 36.06 -9.06
CA ILE A 326 -3.03 36.95 -8.17
C ILE A 326 -4.47 36.46 -8.05
N ASP A 327 -4.98 36.37 -6.83
CA ASP A 327 -6.22 35.67 -6.48
C ASP A 327 -7.24 36.56 -5.77
N TYR A 328 -8.51 36.18 -5.86
CA TYR A 328 -9.60 36.69 -5.04
C TYR A 328 -10.42 35.54 -4.48
N GLN A 329 -10.85 35.69 -3.23
CA GLN A 329 -11.71 34.71 -2.55
C GLN A 329 -13.15 35.24 -2.49
N THR A 330 -14.11 34.36 -2.74
CA THR A 330 -15.54 34.67 -2.74
C THR A 330 -16.20 34.12 -1.48
N SER A 331 -16.92 34.98 -0.76
CA SER A 331 -17.72 34.61 0.42
C SER A 331 -19.14 35.17 0.27
N ASN A 332 -20.14 34.30 0.43
CA ASN A 332 -21.55 34.58 0.20
C ASN A 332 -21.84 35.24 -1.17
N GLY A 333 -21.11 34.85 -2.21
CA GLY A 333 -21.24 35.38 -3.56
C GLY A 333 -20.56 36.74 -3.85
N TYR A 334 -19.80 37.30 -2.90
CA TYR A 334 -19.06 38.55 -3.05
C TYR A 334 -17.56 38.36 -2.79
N PRO A 335 -16.66 39.12 -3.45
CA PRO A 335 -15.23 39.04 -3.18
C PRO A 335 -14.92 39.57 -1.77
N TYR A 336 -14.11 38.85 -1.01
CA TYR A 336 -13.81 39.15 0.39
C TYR A 336 -12.48 39.93 0.50
N PRO A 337 -12.49 41.26 0.80
CA PRO A 337 -11.32 42.12 0.58
C PRO A 337 -10.09 41.80 1.43
N SER A 338 -10.28 41.25 2.63
CA SER A 338 -9.17 40.94 3.55
C SER A 338 -8.49 39.59 3.29
N ALA A 339 -9.02 38.76 2.39
CA ALA A 339 -8.42 37.50 1.93
C ALA A 339 -8.25 37.44 0.41
N SER A 340 -8.31 38.59 -0.27
CA SER A 340 -8.13 38.71 -1.72
C SER A 340 -6.95 39.62 -2.03
N SER A 341 -6.13 39.23 -2.98
CA SER A 341 -4.99 40.00 -3.49
C SER A 341 -5.42 41.12 -4.45
N PHE A 342 -6.63 41.04 -5.01
CA PHE A 342 -7.28 42.10 -5.78
C PHE A 342 -8.81 42.00 -5.74
N MET A 343 -9.50 43.11 -6.05
CA MET A 343 -10.96 43.15 -6.27
C MET A 343 -11.27 43.02 -7.78
N PRO A 344 -11.87 41.92 -8.25
CA PRO A 344 -12.09 41.68 -9.67
C PRO A 344 -13.13 42.62 -10.27
N ILE A 345 -12.97 42.96 -11.56
CA ILE A 345 -14.04 43.61 -12.33
C ILE A 345 -15.27 42.70 -12.47
N PRO A 346 -16.49 43.25 -12.67
CA PRO A 346 -17.73 42.46 -12.73
C PRO A 346 -17.75 41.33 -13.76
N GLN A 347 -16.93 41.43 -14.80
CA GLN A 347 -16.79 40.45 -15.88
C GLN A 347 -16.04 39.18 -15.42
N LEU A 348 -15.07 39.33 -14.51
CA LEU A 348 -14.29 38.24 -13.94
C LEU A 348 -14.88 37.68 -12.65
N LEU A 349 -15.77 38.41 -11.98
CA LEU A 349 -16.37 37.97 -10.72
C LEU A 349 -17.28 36.75 -10.91
N ARG A 350 -16.91 35.64 -10.24
CA ARG A 350 -17.74 34.45 -10.07
C ARG A 350 -18.29 34.38 -8.65
N PRO A 351 -19.62 34.41 -8.45
CA PRO A 351 -20.23 34.31 -7.12
C PRO A 351 -20.22 32.88 -6.55
N ASP A 352 -19.78 31.90 -7.34
CA ASP A 352 -19.81 30.47 -7.04
C ASP A 352 -18.42 29.83 -7.05
N GLY A 353 -17.34 30.60 -7.05
CA GLY A 353 -15.97 30.09 -7.06
C GLY A 353 -14.95 31.12 -6.61
N ASP A 354 -13.75 30.66 -6.30
CA ASP A 354 -12.58 31.52 -6.07
C ASP A 354 -11.84 31.71 -7.40
N GLY A 355 -11.27 32.88 -7.63
CA GLY A 355 -10.70 33.24 -8.94
C GLY A 355 -9.23 33.61 -8.86
N THR A 356 -8.42 33.05 -9.75
CA THR A 356 -6.99 33.39 -9.90
C THR A 356 -6.69 33.85 -11.32
N ILE A 357 -5.89 34.90 -11.48
CA ILE A 357 -5.28 35.28 -12.75
C ILE A 357 -3.79 34.95 -12.70
N VAL A 358 -3.31 34.21 -13.69
CA VAL A 358 -1.89 33.87 -13.88
C VAL A 358 -1.35 34.66 -15.07
N PHE A 359 -0.32 35.46 -14.83
CA PHE A 359 0.40 36.22 -15.84
C PHE A 359 1.68 35.50 -16.22
N LEU A 360 1.85 35.23 -17.52
CA LEU A 360 3.05 34.65 -18.12
C LEU A 360 3.85 35.73 -18.85
N SER A 361 5.00 36.14 -18.30
CA SER A 361 5.94 37.04 -18.98
C SER A 361 7.06 36.26 -19.68
N GLY A 362 7.61 36.85 -20.74
CA GLY A 362 8.65 36.22 -21.55
C GLY A 362 10.02 36.22 -20.88
N ASP A 363 10.36 37.31 -20.19
CA ASP A 363 11.62 37.53 -19.45
C ASP A 363 12.87 37.04 -20.21
N GLY A 364 12.92 37.38 -21.50
CA GLY A 364 14.02 37.04 -22.40
C GLY A 364 13.94 35.67 -23.10
N VAL A 365 12.91 34.85 -22.86
CA VAL A 365 12.73 33.55 -23.55
C VAL A 365 12.42 33.74 -25.03
N LEU A 366 13.13 33.00 -25.88
CA LEU A 366 13.00 33.07 -27.34
C LEU A 366 12.45 31.76 -27.92
N PHE A 367 11.55 31.85 -28.89
CA PHE A 367 10.95 30.69 -29.56
C PHE A 367 11.69 30.42 -30.89
N SER A 368 11.96 29.15 -31.19
CA SER A 368 12.63 28.76 -32.44
C SER A 368 11.73 28.81 -33.68
N GLU A 369 10.41 28.80 -33.48
CA GLU A 369 9.38 28.86 -34.51
C GLU A 369 8.25 29.79 -34.03
N PRO A 370 7.49 30.45 -34.93
CA PRO A 370 6.41 31.34 -34.52
C PRO A 370 5.26 30.55 -33.89
N MET A 371 4.87 30.92 -32.67
CA MET A 371 3.81 30.24 -31.91
C MET A 371 2.54 31.10 -31.87
N ASN A 372 1.42 30.57 -32.36
CA ASN A 372 0.12 31.24 -32.38
C ASN A 372 -0.86 30.61 -31.38
N GLY A 373 -0.42 30.40 -30.12
CA GLY A 373 -1.28 29.92 -29.05
C GLY A 373 -2.04 31.06 -28.35
N ASP A 374 -3.20 30.75 -27.78
CA ASP A 374 -4.03 31.72 -27.04
C ASP A 374 -3.27 32.37 -25.85
N TRP A 375 -2.44 31.58 -25.16
CA TRP A 375 -1.61 32.02 -24.03
C TRP A 375 -0.13 32.20 -24.41
N TYR A 376 0.43 31.31 -25.23
CA TYR A 376 1.77 31.47 -25.79
C TYR A 376 1.70 32.14 -27.17
N HIS A 377 1.56 33.47 -27.20
CA HIS A 377 1.52 34.23 -28.46
C HIS A 377 2.89 34.84 -28.79
N ALA A 378 3.71 34.08 -29.54
CA ALA A 378 5.07 34.44 -29.93
C ALA A 378 5.21 34.50 -31.46
N THR A 379 4.59 35.51 -32.07
CA THR A 379 4.57 35.70 -33.53
C THR A 379 5.52 36.82 -34.01
N GLU A 380 6.07 37.63 -33.10
CA GLU A 380 6.98 38.72 -33.42
C GLU A 380 8.42 38.22 -33.59
N ALA A 381 8.99 38.38 -34.78
CA ALA A 381 10.39 38.06 -35.05
C ALA A 381 11.31 39.08 -34.39
N PHE A 382 12.21 38.63 -33.52
CA PHE A 382 13.03 39.50 -32.66
C PHE A 382 14.50 39.57 -33.10
N MET A 383 15.15 38.43 -33.32
CA MET A 383 16.57 38.38 -33.66
C MET A 383 16.95 37.19 -34.53
N GLU A 384 18.02 37.34 -35.31
CA GLU A 384 18.60 36.27 -36.13
C GLU A 384 19.72 35.58 -35.34
N TYR A 385 19.53 34.31 -34.94
CA TYR A 385 20.53 33.53 -34.23
C TYR A 385 21.49 32.82 -35.19
N LYS A 386 22.79 33.12 -35.09
CA LYS A 386 23.85 32.50 -35.89
C LYS A 386 24.72 31.63 -34.99
N LEU A 387 24.81 30.34 -35.30
CA LEU A 387 25.79 29.47 -34.64
C LEU A 387 27.20 30.00 -34.91
N ALA A 388 27.99 30.15 -33.85
CA ALA A 388 29.38 30.56 -33.95
C ALA A 388 30.24 29.43 -34.56
N GLU A 389 30.78 29.74 -35.74
CA GLU A 389 31.95 29.12 -36.40
C GLU A 389 31.82 27.68 -36.95
N SER A 390 31.76 27.61 -38.29
CA SER A 390 32.97 27.17 -39.00
C SER A 390 33.20 28.04 -40.24
N THR A 391 34.46 28.24 -40.61
CA THR A 391 34.86 29.11 -41.73
C THR A 391 34.27 28.66 -43.08
N GLN A 392 33.80 29.64 -43.87
CA GLN A 392 33.41 29.54 -45.30
C GLN A 392 32.02 28.97 -45.67
N ALA A 393 31.12 28.72 -44.73
CA ALA A 393 29.69 28.61 -45.04
C ALA A 393 28.94 29.88 -44.62
N GLN A 394 28.17 30.48 -45.54
CA GLN A 394 27.11 31.42 -45.16
C GLN A 394 25.95 30.59 -44.60
N THR A 395 25.99 30.25 -43.32
CA THR A 395 24.80 29.79 -42.61
C THR A 395 23.84 30.97 -42.48
N GLU A 396 22.68 30.88 -43.16
CA GLU A 396 21.52 31.71 -42.83
C GLU A 396 21.22 31.51 -41.34
N GLY A 397 21.03 32.61 -40.60
CA GLY A 397 20.74 32.50 -39.18
C GLY A 397 19.27 32.19 -38.95
N THR A 398 18.98 31.41 -37.92
CA THR A 398 17.61 31.05 -37.56
C THR A 398 16.92 32.25 -36.93
N MET A 399 15.80 32.70 -37.50
CA MET A 399 14.99 33.75 -36.89
C MET A 399 14.33 33.22 -35.61
N MET A 400 14.55 33.94 -34.50
CA MET A 400 13.96 33.67 -33.19
C MET A 400 12.83 34.67 -32.92
N TYR A 401 11.76 34.19 -32.28
CA TYR A 401 10.55 34.94 -31.99
C TYR A 401 10.42 35.25 -30.50
N ARG A 402 9.76 36.36 -30.14
CA ARG A 402 9.46 36.74 -28.76
C ARG A 402 7.95 36.77 -28.50
N LEU A 403 7.55 36.75 -27.22
CA LEU A 403 6.17 37.02 -26.86
C LEU A 403 5.79 38.46 -27.23
N THR A 404 4.58 38.63 -27.77
CA THR A 404 4.05 39.92 -28.24
C THR A 404 3.46 40.78 -27.12
N GLU A 405 3.01 40.15 -26.04
CA GLU A 405 2.39 40.79 -24.88
C GLU A 405 3.39 40.79 -23.72
N ALA A 406 3.45 41.87 -22.92
CA ALA A 406 4.38 41.97 -21.79
C ALA A 406 4.18 40.85 -20.75
N ALA A 407 2.92 40.50 -20.52
CA ALA A 407 2.53 39.21 -19.99
C ALA A 407 1.19 38.75 -20.58
N SER A 408 1.04 37.44 -20.78
CA SER A 408 -0.19 36.80 -21.24
C SER A 408 -1.01 36.38 -20.02
N PRO A 409 -2.24 36.91 -19.82
CA PRO A 409 -3.08 36.57 -18.67
C PRO A 409 -3.95 35.32 -18.94
N LEU A 410 -4.05 34.45 -17.94
CA LEU A 410 -4.90 33.26 -17.89
C LEU A 410 -5.77 33.35 -16.64
N GLY A 411 -7.09 33.40 -16.80
CA GLY A 411 -8.01 33.36 -15.66
C GLY A 411 -8.45 31.94 -15.36
N CYS A 412 -8.45 31.55 -14.09
CA CYS A 412 -8.96 30.27 -13.59
C CYS A 412 -10.00 30.49 -12.49
N VAL A 413 -11.00 29.63 -12.44
CA VAL A 413 -12.01 29.55 -11.37
C VAL A 413 -11.87 28.20 -10.70
N GLU A 414 -11.63 28.20 -9.38
CA GLU A 414 -11.55 27.00 -8.55
C GLU A 414 -12.88 26.85 -7.77
N GLN A 415 -13.45 25.64 -7.75
CA GLN A 415 -14.71 25.33 -7.08
C GLN A 415 -14.61 24.01 -6.29
N TRP A 416 -15.28 23.96 -5.14
CA TRP A 416 -15.30 22.81 -4.23
C TRP A 416 -16.73 22.40 -3.89
N GLN A 417 -16.93 21.10 -3.66
CA GLN A 417 -18.18 20.54 -3.18
C GLN A 417 -17.88 19.45 -2.15
N TRP A 418 -18.56 19.48 -0.99
CA TRP A 418 -18.37 18.50 0.09
C TRP A 418 -19.65 17.71 0.33
N CYS A 419 -19.49 16.40 0.54
CA CYS A 419 -20.57 15.45 0.73
C CYS A 419 -20.29 14.55 1.93
N ASN A 420 -21.32 14.25 2.73
CA ASN A 420 -21.25 13.18 3.70
C ASN A 420 -21.55 11.84 2.98
N SER A 421 -20.57 10.92 2.97
CA SER A 421 -20.67 9.66 2.21
C SER A 421 -21.81 8.76 2.71
N ALA A 422 -22.29 8.95 3.95
CA ALA A 422 -23.45 8.25 4.51
C ALA A 422 -24.75 8.50 3.72
N TYR A 423 -24.84 9.63 3.02
CA TYR A 423 -26.03 10.06 2.27
C TYR A 423 -25.78 10.12 0.75
N ALA A 424 -24.52 10.19 0.32
CA ALA A 424 -24.13 10.41 -1.09
C ALA A 424 -24.46 9.26 -2.06
N ARG A 425 -24.96 8.11 -1.58
CA ARG A 425 -25.38 6.95 -2.40
C ARG A 425 -26.89 6.91 -2.71
N SER A 426 -27.68 7.88 -2.24
CA SER A 426 -29.06 8.06 -2.72
C SER A 426 -29.06 8.71 -4.13
N PRO A 427 -30.07 8.43 -4.98
CA PRO A 427 -30.13 8.94 -6.35
C PRO A 427 -30.49 10.43 -6.46
N ALA A 428 -30.69 11.12 -5.34
CA ALA A 428 -30.64 12.57 -5.25
C ALA A 428 -29.42 12.95 -4.40
N GLU A 429 -28.85 14.13 -4.65
CA GLU A 429 -27.65 14.67 -3.98
C GLU A 429 -27.92 15.09 -2.51
N SER A 430 -28.75 14.33 -1.78
CA SER A 430 -29.36 14.63 -0.47
C SER A 430 -28.37 14.58 0.71
N GLY A 431 -27.09 14.83 0.45
CA GLY A 431 -25.99 14.75 1.40
C GLY A 431 -24.80 15.67 1.06
N CYS A 432 -24.95 16.54 0.06
CA CYS A 432 -23.89 17.36 -0.51
C CYS A 432 -24.23 18.85 -0.41
N GLY A 433 -23.23 19.67 -0.09
CA GLY A 433 -23.29 21.10 -0.36
C GLY A 433 -23.35 21.39 -1.86
N PRO A 434 -23.62 22.65 -2.27
CA PRO A 434 -23.44 23.07 -3.65
C PRO A 434 -21.96 23.10 -4.04
N LEU A 435 -21.68 23.02 -5.34
CA LEU A 435 -20.38 23.40 -5.90
C LEU A 435 -20.24 24.93 -5.77
N ALA A 436 -19.26 25.40 -5.00
CA ALA A 436 -19.11 26.80 -4.61
C ALA A 436 -17.62 27.17 -4.39
N SER A 437 -17.33 28.41 -3.97
CA SER A 437 -16.00 28.78 -3.45
C SER A 437 -15.60 27.95 -2.23
N PHE A 438 -14.32 27.95 -1.87
CA PHE A 438 -13.81 27.13 -0.77
C PHE A 438 -14.59 27.38 0.53
N THR A 439 -14.74 28.64 0.91
CA THR A 439 -15.48 29.05 2.13
C THR A 439 -16.98 28.72 2.07
N ASP A 440 -17.66 29.06 0.97
CA ASP A 440 -19.10 28.81 0.85
C ASP A 440 -19.43 27.31 0.76
N SER A 441 -18.56 26.52 0.12
CA SER A 441 -18.73 25.06 0.00
C SER A 441 -18.67 24.39 1.37
N LEU A 442 -17.76 24.82 2.25
CA LEU A 442 -17.63 24.33 3.62
C LEU A 442 -18.83 24.75 4.49
N TYR A 443 -19.17 26.04 4.46
CA TYR A 443 -20.29 26.60 5.24
C TYR A 443 -21.62 25.92 4.88
N ARG A 444 -21.90 25.74 3.58
CA ARG A 444 -23.15 25.14 3.07
C ARG A 444 -23.17 23.62 3.15
N ALA A 445 -22.02 22.95 3.35
CA ALA A 445 -21.96 21.52 3.61
C ALA A 445 -22.11 21.15 5.10
N ALA A 446 -21.82 22.08 6.02
CA ALA A 446 -21.87 21.87 7.47
C ALA A 446 -23.14 21.14 7.98
N PRO A 447 -24.37 21.46 7.50
CA PRO A 447 -25.59 20.80 7.99
C PRO A 447 -25.62 19.29 7.75
N TYR A 448 -25.01 18.80 6.66
CA TYR A 448 -24.92 17.36 6.35
C TYR A 448 -23.95 16.60 7.28
N PHE A 449 -23.13 17.33 8.02
CA PHE A 449 -22.24 16.82 9.06
C PHE A 449 -22.73 17.15 10.48
N ASN A 450 -23.99 17.59 10.63
CA ASN A 450 -24.58 18.01 11.92
C ASN A 450 -23.74 19.10 12.62
N LEU A 451 -23.33 20.10 11.83
CA LEU A 451 -22.57 21.28 12.26
C LEU A 451 -23.24 22.54 11.73
N THR A 452 -23.03 23.66 12.44
CA THR A 452 -23.25 25.00 11.90
C THR A 452 -22.04 25.45 11.09
N GLY A 453 -22.22 26.38 10.15
CA GLY A 453 -21.11 26.89 9.34
C GLY A 453 -20.02 27.60 10.17
N ASP A 454 -20.41 28.25 11.28
CA ASP A 454 -19.48 28.90 12.19
C ASP A 454 -18.57 27.91 12.93
N GLU A 455 -19.06 26.70 13.25
CA GLU A 455 -18.27 25.64 13.88
C GLU A 455 -17.21 25.04 12.95
N VAL A 456 -17.46 25.05 11.63
CA VAL A 456 -16.51 24.58 10.61
C VAL A 456 -15.35 25.56 10.44
N LEU A 457 -15.62 26.86 10.53
CA LEU A 457 -14.61 27.92 10.38
C LEU A 457 -13.87 28.22 11.69
N ASN A 458 -14.49 28.03 12.86
CA ASN A 458 -13.92 28.33 14.18
C ASN A 458 -13.61 27.06 14.98
N VAL A 459 -12.65 26.26 14.53
CA VAL A 459 -12.45 24.88 15.00
C VAL A 459 -12.08 24.74 16.47
N ALA A 460 -11.50 25.77 17.10
CA ALA A 460 -11.32 25.84 18.55
C ALA A 460 -12.64 25.79 19.37
N ARG A 461 -13.80 25.88 18.71
CA ARG A 461 -15.15 25.78 19.31
C ARG A 461 -15.93 24.53 18.87
N SER A 462 -15.41 23.70 17.95
CA SER A 462 -16.11 22.51 17.45
C SER A 462 -16.18 21.41 18.51
N ASN A 463 -17.22 21.44 19.34
CA ASN A 463 -17.47 20.47 20.41
C ASN A 463 -18.23 19.21 19.94
N SER A 464 -18.38 18.97 18.63
CA SER A 464 -19.10 17.80 18.13
C SER A 464 -18.39 16.50 18.51
N SER A 465 -19.15 15.56 19.07
CA SER A 465 -18.71 14.21 19.42
C SER A 465 -18.89 13.18 18.30
N LEU A 466 -19.44 13.59 17.15
CA LEU A 466 -19.67 12.70 16.01
C LEU A 466 -18.40 12.58 15.15
N PRO A 467 -17.88 11.36 14.88
CA PRO A 467 -16.65 11.19 14.11
C PRO A 467 -16.71 11.77 12.69
N ALA A 468 -17.89 11.74 12.05
CA ALA A 468 -18.11 12.36 10.74
C ALA A 468 -17.88 13.88 10.77
N SER A 469 -18.45 14.57 11.78
CA SER A 469 -18.27 16.01 11.99
C SER A 469 -16.81 16.34 12.24
N GLN A 470 -16.15 15.59 13.13
CA GLN A 470 -14.76 15.83 13.50
C GLN A 470 -13.81 15.64 12.31
N ARG A 471 -14.01 14.62 11.46
CA ARG A 471 -13.21 14.40 10.25
C ARG A 471 -13.46 15.46 9.18
N PHE A 472 -14.69 15.95 9.04
CA PHE A 472 -15.00 17.05 8.12
C PHE A 472 -14.33 18.37 8.56
N VAL A 473 -14.45 18.73 9.85
CA VAL A 473 -13.80 19.91 10.43
C VAL A 473 -12.27 19.81 10.36
N TRP A 474 -11.71 18.64 10.64
CA TRP A 474 -10.29 18.37 10.46
C TRP A 474 -9.83 18.59 9.01
N GLN A 475 -10.60 18.10 8.04
CA GLN A 475 -10.30 18.29 6.63
C GLN A 475 -10.42 19.76 6.20
N ALA A 476 -11.39 20.51 6.73
CA ALA A 476 -11.50 21.95 6.49
C ALA A 476 -10.23 22.69 6.95
N LEU A 477 -9.72 22.39 8.15
CA LEU A 477 -8.42 22.91 8.62
C LEU A 477 -7.27 22.48 7.73
N LEU A 478 -7.22 21.19 7.37
CA LEU A 478 -6.12 20.62 6.62
C LEU A 478 -5.95 21.34 5.28
N GLN A 479 -7.03 21.52 4.52
CA GLN A 479 -7.00 22.30 3.28
C GLN A 479 -6.57 23.76 3.52
N SER A 480 -7.15 24.42 4.53
CA SER A 480 -6.87 25.83 4.87
C SER A 480 -5.40 26.10 5.20
N TYR A 481 -4.68 25.13 5.76
CA TYR A 481 -3.26 25.25 6.10
C TYR A 481 -2.29 24.60 5.09
N SER A 482 -2.79 23.82 4.12
CA SER A 482 -1.91 23.06 3.21
C SER A 482 -1.63 23.76 1.88
N ASN A 483 -2.23 24.93 1.64
CA ASN A 483 -1.94 25.76 0.47
C ASN A 483 -2.09 24.98 -0.86
N THR A 484 -3.13 24.16 -0.96
CA THR A 484 -3.42 23.26 -2.10
C THR A 484 -4.18 23.95 -3.24
N ASN A 485 -3.81 25.20 -3.56
CA ASN A 485 -4.37 25.99 -4.66
C ASN A 485 -3.32 26.27 -5.74
N ILE A 486 -3.77 26.72 -6.92
CA ILE A 486 -2.90 27.06 -8.05
C ILE A 486 -1.83 28.11 -7.67
N GLY A 487 -2.21 29.16 -6.94
CA GLY A 487 -1.31 30.26 -6.57
C GLY A 487 -0.07 29.81 -5.80
N SER A 488 -0.24 28.92 -4.82
CA SER A 488 0.84 28.43 -3.95
C SER A 488 1.87 27.55 -4.67
N ILE A 489 1.44 26.82 -5.69
CA ILE A 489 2.33 26.05 -6.56
C ILE A 489 3.14 27.00 -7.45
N LEU A 490 2.51 28.04 -7.97
CA LEU A 490 3.13 29.03 -8.85
C LEU A 490 4.16 29.88 -8.12
N THR A 491 3.87 30.36 -6.90
CA THR A 491 4.83 31.11 -6.08
C THR A 491 6.05 30.26 -5.68
N THR A 492 5.88 28.95 -5.50
CA THR A 492 6.95 28.05 -5.05
C THR A 492 7.81 27.51 -6.20
N LEU A 493 7.21 27.15 -7.33
CA LEU A 493 7.91 26.51 -8.46
C LEU A 493 8.25 27.49 -9.60
N GLY A 494 7.52 28.59 -9.73
CA GLY A 494 7.61 29.51 -10.88
C GLY A 494 7.50 28.75 -12.20
N ALA A 495 8.35 29.12 -13.17
CA ALA A 495 8.42 28.47 -14.48
C ALA A 495 8.55 26.94 -14.43
N LYS A 496 9.18 26.35 -13.40
CA LYS A 496 9.36 24.89 -13.26
C LYS A 496 8.05 24.12 -13.13
N SER A 497 6.95 24.81 -12.84
CA SER A 497 5.59 24.25 -12.81
C SER A 497 5.03 23.95 -14.22
N LEU A 498 5.57 24.56 -15.27
CA LEU A 498 5.09 24.39 -16.65
C LEU A 498 5.61 23.07 -17.24
N ALA A 499 4.77 22.35 -17.96
CA ALA A 499 5.17 21.20 -18.77
C ALA A 499 6.03 21.62 -19.98
N SER A 500 5.85 22.85 -20.49
CA SER A 500 6.62 23.44 -21.60
C SER A 500 8.13 23.47 -21.35
N GLN A 501 8.57 23.54 -20.08
CA GLN A 501 9.97 23.46 -19.68
C GLN A 501 10.68 22.19 -20.15
N SER A 502 9.94 21.10 -20.41
CA SER A 502 10.52 19.86 -20.95
C SER A 502 11.09 20.01 -22.36
N LEU A 503 10.68 21.06 -23.08
CA LEU A 503 11.12 21.45 -24.42
C LEU A 503 11.90 22.79 -24.42
N MET A 504 12.27 23.29 -23.25
CA MET A 504 13.13 24.48 -23.13
C MET A 504 14.60 24.09 -22.96
N ASN A 505 15.50 24.81 -23.64
CA ASN A 505 16.94 24.69 -23.48
C ASN A 505 17.58 26.08 -23.43
N SER A 506 18.23 26.42 -22.32
CA SER A 506 19.04 27.65 -22.17
C SER A 506 18.29 28.95 -22.54
N GLY A 507 16.98 29.01 -22.22
CA GLY A 507 16.11 30.14 -22.57
C GLY A 507 15.58 30.15 -24.01
N SER A 508 15.91 29.12 -24.80
CA SER A 508 15.28 28.85 -26.09
C SER A 508 14.14 27.83 -25.91
N GLN A 509 12.94 28.20 -26.32
CA GLN A 509 11.76 27.34 -26.36
C GLN A 509 11.68 26.66 -27.74
N LEU A 510 11.81 25.32 -27.74
CA LEU A 510 11.58 24.49 -28.93
C LEU A 510 10.07 24.42 -29.25
N PRO A 511 9.67 23.98 -30.47
CA PRO A 511 8.28 24.03 -30.91
C PRO A 511 7.33 23.32 -29.93
N LEU A 512 6.26 24.04 -29.58
CA LEU A 512 5.23 23.60 -28.65
C LEU A 512 3.96 23.21 -29.41
N PRO A 513 3.15 22.25 -28.91
CA PRO A 513 1.86 21.95 -29.49
C PRO A 513 0.86 23.10 -29.25
N ASP A 514 -0.11 23.27 -30.15
CA ASP A 514 -1.14 24.33 -30.06
C ASP A 514 -1.87 24.37 -28.69
N ASN A 515 -2.06 23.19 -28.08
CA ASN A 515 -2.72 23.03 -26.78
C ASN A 515 -1.77 23.07 -25.56
N GLN A 516 -0.55 23.61 -25.71
CA GLN A 516 0.46 23.57 -24.64
C GLN A 516 -0.03 24.21 -23.34
N TRP A 517 -0.79 25.30 -23.39
CA TRP A 517 -1.29 25.94 -22.17
C TRP A 517 -2.27 25.03 -21.41
N GLN A 518 -3.11 24.25 -22.10
CA GLN A 518 -3.94 23.25 -21.42
C GLN A 518 -3.08 22.15 -20.78
N LEU A 519 -1.95 21.77 -21.39
CA LEU A 519 -1.02 20.79 -20.82
C LEU A 519 -0.31 21.35 -19.57
N ASP A 520 0.05 22.63 -19.55
CA ASP A 520 0.63 23.29 -18.38
C ASP A 520 -0.37 23.38 -17.22
N VAL A 521 -1.61 23.79 -17.50
CA VAL A 521 -2.69 23.81 -16.50
C VAL A 521 -3.03 22.40 -15.99
N THR A 522 -3.02 21.40 -16.88
CA THR A 522 -3.17 19.99 -16.50
C THR A 522 -2.00 19.50 -15.64
N ASN A 523 -0.78 20.02 -15.86
CA ASN A 523 0.36 19.71 -15.01
C ASN A 523 0.19 20.34 -13.62
N TRP A 524 -0.22 21.61 -13.52
CA TRP A 524 -0.54 22.24 -12.22
C TRP A 524 -1.61 21.47 -11.45
N TRP A 525 -2.70 21.07 -12.13
CA TRP A 525 -3.74 20.21 -11.57
C TRP A 525 -3.20 18.89 -11.03
N ASN A 526 -2.34 18.18 -11.79
CA ASN A 526 -1.70 16.96 -11.32
C ASN A 526 -0.78 17.21 -10.09
N ILE A 527 -0.14 18.37 -10.00
CA ILE A 527 0.65 18.78 -8.82
C ILE A 527 -0.28 19.02 -7.62
N ILE A 528 -1.43 19.70 -7.79
CA ILE A 528 -2.44 19.89 -6.73
C ILE A 528 -2.91 18.53 -6.21
N LEU A 529 -3.29 17.60 -7.10
CA LEU A 529 -3.76 16.26 -6.74
C LEU A 529 -2.68 15.43 -6.02
N ALA A 530 -1.43 15.47 -6.49
CA ALA A 530 -0.31 14.81 -5.81
C ALA A 530 -0.02 15.43 -4.42
N LEU A 531 -0.09 16.76 -4.30
CA LEU A 531 0.11 17.49 -3.04
C LEU A 531 -0.99 17.18 -2.02
N LEU A 532 -2.23 17.00 -2.48
CA LEU A 532 -3.34 16.54 -1.65
C LEU A 532 -3.07 15.14 -1.10
N GLN A 533 -2.70 14.17 -1.93
CA GLN A 533 -2.37 12.81 -1.46
C GLN A 533 -1.21 12.81 -0.44
N LEU A 534 -0.16 13.60 -0.71
CA LEU A 534 0.98 13.74 0.19
C LEU A 534 0.56 14.33 1.55
N THR A 535 -0.27 15.37 1.53
CA THR A 535 -0.77 16.08 2.72
C THR A 535 -1.49 15.16 3.73
N TYR A 536 -2.33 14.24 3.25
CA TYR A 536 -2.99 13.24 4.11
C TYR A 536 -2.02 12.22 4.71
N VAL A 537 -0.97 11.84 3.99
CA VAL A 537 0.04 10.88 4.48
C VAL A 537 1.04 11.55 5.44
N ASP A 538 1.37 12.81 5.20
CA ASP A 538 2.27 13.61 6.03
C ASP A 538 1.65 13.98 7.37
N THR A 539 0.34 14.30 7.41
CA THR A 539 -0.36 14.57 8.67
C THR A 539 -0.38 13.35 9.60
N GLY A 540 -0.52 12.13 9.06
CA GLY A 540 -0.33 10.88 9.81
C GLY A 540 1.10 10.59 10.30
N GLN A 541 2.04 11.51 10.04
CA GLN A 541 3.43 11.48 10.51
C GLN A 541 3.85 12.80 11.18
N GLY A 542 2.89 13.69 11.51
CA GLY A 542 3.10 15.03 12.06
C GLY A 542 3.79 15.07 13.43
N VAL A 543 4.14 16.27 13.90
CA VAL A 543 5.02 16.43 15.09
C VAL A 543 4.26 16.52 16.42
N THR A 544 3.02 16.99 16.38
CA THR A 544 2.10 17.08 17.54
C THR A 544 1.25 15.81 17.66
N SER A 545 0.41 15.72 18.69
CA SER A 545 -0.49 14.59 18.93
C SER A 545 -1.93 15.05 19.06
N SER A 546 -2.75 14.83 18.02
CA SER A 546 -4.21 14.89 18.09
C SER A 546 -4.80 13.47 18.03
N GLU A 547 -5.80 13.19 18.87
CA GLU A 547 -6.45 11.87 18.97
C GLU A 547 -7.28 11.50 17.71
N LEU A 548 -7.40 12.42 16.75
CA LEU A 548 -8.30 12.32 15.61
C LEU A 548 -7.79 11.48 14.42
N LEU A 549 -6.54 10.98 14.46
CA LEU A 549 -5.87 10.45 13.28
C LEU A 549 -5.22 9.06 13.40
N GLU A 550 -5.81 8.16 14.18
CA GLU A 550 -5.43 6.74 14.24
C GLU A 550 -5.77 5.93 12.96
N PHE A 551 -6.10 6.60 11.84
CA PHE A 551 -6.85 6.00 10.73
C PHE A 551 -6.19 6.08 9.35
N GLN A 552 -4.99 6.64 9.16
CA GLN A 552 -4.44 6.78 7.80
C GLN A 552 -3.86 5.46 7.24
N LYS A 553 -4.41 4.95 6.13
CA LYS A 553 -3.85 3.83 5.34
C LYS A 553 -2.82 4.33 4.33
N ILE A 554 -1.77 3.54 4.12
CA ILE A 554 -0.81 3.66 3.02
C ILE A 554 -0.46 2.27 2.48
N ARG A 555 0.37 2.20 1.44
CA ARG A 555 0.99 0.96 0.97
C ARG A 555 2.49 0.97 1.27
N SER A 556 3.03 -0.11 1.87
CA SER A 556 4.48 -0.29 2.06
C SER A 556 4.92 -1.75 1.94
N THR A 557 5.84 -2.03 1.01
CA THR A 557 6.43 -3.36 0.74
C THR A 557 7.34 -3.89 1.87
N SER A 558 7.61 -3.08 2.89
CA SER A 558 8.41 -3.39 4.07
C SER A 558 7.66 -4.24 5.11
N TYR A 559 6.33 -4.35 4.99
CA TYR A 559 5.42 -4.95 5.98
C TYR A 559 4.49 -5.98 5.35
N THR A 560 3.70 -6.68 6.17
CA THR A 560 2.72 -7.66 5.69
C THR A 560 1.48 -7.64 6.57
N SER A 561 0.31 -7.56 5.93
CA SER A 561 -1.01 -7.52 6.57
C SER A 561 -1.77 -8.82 6.30
N PHE A 562 -2.30 -9.44 7.35
CA PHE A 562 -3.04 -10.71 7.26
C PHE A 562 -4.50 -10.54 7.63
N ASN A 563 -5.41 -11.21 6.93
CA ASN A 563 -6.80 -11.32 7.36
C ASN A 563 -6.88 -12.17 8.66
N LEU A 564 -7.14 -11.51 9.79
CA LEU A 564 -7.17 -12.15 11.11
C LEU A 564 -8.34 -13.11 11.25
N PHE A 565 -9.50 -12.81 10.66
CA PHE A 565 -10.65 -13.71 10.66
C PHE A 565 -10.31 -15.04 9.98
N ALA A 566 -9.66 -15.00 8.82
CA ALA A 566 -9.21 -16.19 8.09
C ALA A 566 -8.12 -16.98 8.85
N LEU A 567 -7.17 -16.31 9.49
CA LEU A 567 -6.19 -16.96 10.37
C LEU A 567 -6.86 -17.67 11.55
N LEU A 568 -7.78 -16.99 12.26
CA LEU A 568 -8.52 -17.58 13.37
C LEU A 568 -9.38 -18.77 12.93
N LEU A 569 -10.03 -18.69 11.76
CA LEU A 569 -10.79 -19.80 11.17
C LEU A 569 -9.90 -21.03 10.94
N ILE A 570 -8.68 -20.85 10.43
CA ILE A 570 -7.71 -21.94 10.22
C ILE A 570 -7.24 -22.52 11.54
N TYR A 571 -6.82 -21.70 12.51
CA TYR A 571 -6.28 -22.21 13.77
C TYR A 571 -7.36 -22.88 14.65
N ILE A 572 -8.54 -22.27 14.76
CA ILE A 572 -9.65 -22.80 15.57
C ILE A 572 -10.29 -24.00 14.86
N GLY A 573 -10.66 -23.87 13.59
CA GLY A 573 -11.27 -24.95 12.81
C GLY A 573 -10.32 -26.15 12.63
N GLY A 574 -9.06 -25.87 12.30
CA GLY A 574 -8.00 -26.88 12.23
C GLY A 574 -7.74 -27.55 13.58
N GLY A 575 -7.68 -26.76 14.66
CA GLY A 575 -7.56 -27.28 16.03
C GLY A 575 -8.70 -28.23 16.40
N LEU A 576 -9.95 -27.88 16.08
CA LEU A 576 -11.12 -28.74 16.30
C LEU A 576 -11.03 -30.06 15.51
N ILE A 577 -10.56 -30.03 14.25
CA ILE A 577 -10.32 -31.24 13.44
C ILE A 577 -9.25 -32.12 14.10
N VAL A 578 -8.12 -31.52 14.54
CA VAL A 578 -7.02 -32.23 15.21
C VAL A 578 -7.49 -32.89 16.51
N VAL A 579 -8.17 -32.14 17.38
CA VAL A 579 -8.73 -32.64 18.65
C VAL A 579 -9.75 -33.76 18.40
N THR A 580 -10.62 -33.61 17.40
CA THR A 580 -11.59 -34.65 17.02
C THR A 580 -10.87 -35.92 16.55
N SER A 581 -9.87 -35.79 15.68
CA SER A 581 -9.09 -36.91 15.15
C SER A 581 -8.42 -37.74 16.26
N PHE A 582 -7.81 -37.08 17.25
CA PHE A 582 -7.20 -37.75 18.41
C PHE A 582 -8.24 -38.30 19.40
N SER A 583 -9.39 -37.65 19.55
CA SER A 583 -10.41 -38.04 20.55
C SER A 583 -11.30 -39.19 20.10
N LEU A 584 -11.48 -39.39 18.78
CA LEU A 584 -12.37 -40.42 18.23
C LEU A 584 -11.96 -41.84 18.64
N GLU A 585 -10.69 -42.22 18.53
CA GLU A 585 -10.23 -43.57 18.96
C GLU A 585 -10.53 -43.85 20.46
N PRO A 586 -10.12 -42.98 21.42
CA PRO A 586 -10.47 -43.13 22.84
C PRO A 586 -11.98 -43.13 23.14
N ILE A 587 -12.76 -42.28 22.48
CA ILE A 587 -14.22 -42.22 22.67
C ILE A 587 -14.86 -43.54 22.22
N LEU A 588 -14.44 -44.07 21.06
CA LEU A 588 -14.95 -45.36 20.56
C LEU A 588 -14.52 -46.53 21.44
N ALA A 589 -13.30 -46.53 21.97
CA ALA A 589 -12.84 -47.51 22.95
C ALA A 589 -13.68 -47.47 24.24
N CYS A 590 -13.98 -46.27 24.75
CA CYS A 590 -14.82 -46.07 25.93
C CYS A 590 -16.27 -46.54 25.68
N LEU A 591 -16.84 -46.22 24.51
CA LEU A 591 -18.19 -46.64 24.12
C LEU A 591 -18.30 -48.16 23.90
N GLN A 592 -17.27 -48.81 23.35
CA GLN A 592 -17.23 -50.27 23.26
C GLN A 592 -17.16 -50.90 24.65
N ARG A 593 -16.19 -50.48 25.49
CA ARG A 593 -16.03 -51.01 26.86
C ARG A 593 -17.26 -50.78 27.77
N ARG A 594 -17.96 -49.63 27.66
CA ARG A 594 -19.09 -49.28 28.53
C ARG A 594 -20.48 -49.63 27.99
N ARG A 595 -20.68 -49.67 26.66
CA ARG A 595 -22.00 -49.81 26.04
C ARG A 595 -22.08 -50.87 24.94
N LYS A 596 -21.00 -51.62 24.66
CA LYS A 596 -20.90 -52.62 23.58
C LYS A 596 -21.35 -52.12 22.20
N HIS A 597 -21.25 -50.81 21.97
CA HIS A 597 -21.82 -50.19 20.77
C HIS A 597 -20.98 -50.51 19.52
N LYS A 598 -21.58 -51.21 18.55
CA LYS A 598 -20.93 -51.67 17.29
C LYS A 598 -19.60 -52.40 17.56
N GLU A 599 -19.65 -53.36 18.48
CA GLU A 599 -18.49 -54.10 19.00
C GLU A 599 -17.60 -54.70 17.89
N TYR A 600 -18.19 -55.39 16.90
CA TYR A 600 -17.45 -55.95 15.75
C TYR A 600 -16.63 -54.88 15.01
N SER A 601 -17.24 -53.75 14.64
CA SER A 601 -16.58 -52.69 13.87
C SER A 601 -15.44 -52.00 14.64
N TYR A 602 -15.57 -51.88 15.97
CA TYR A 602 -14.46 -51.39 16.79
C TYR A 602 -13.32 -52.42 16.87
N LEU A 603 -13.65 -53.70 17.09
CA LEU A 603 -12.65 -54.77 17.12
C LEU A 603 -11.94 -54.91 15.78
N GLU A 604 -12.65 -54.85 14.66
CA GLU A 604 -12.08 -54.85 13.30
C GLU A 604 -11.15 -53.65 13.07
N TRP A 605 -11.47 -52.45 13.59
CA TRP A 605 -10.54 -51.31 13.53
C TRP A 605 -9.28 -51.53 14.39
N SER A 606 -9.40 -52.19 15.54
CA SER A 606 -8.27 -52.51 16.40
C SER A 606 -7.37 -53.59 15.79
N THR A 607 -7.95 -54.71 15.35
CA THR A 607 -7.21 -55.87 14.82
C THR A 607 -6.52 -55.60 13.49
N ASN A 608 -7.07 -54.72 12.64
CA ASN A 608 -6.43 -54.31 11.39
C ASN A 608 -5.23 -53.35 11.59
N SER A 609 -4.90 -52.93 12.81
CA SER A 609 -3.68 -52.13 13.05
C SER A 609 -2.42 -52.97 12.82
N THR A 610 -1.35 -52.38 12.30
CA THR A 610 -0.10 -53.10 11.95
C THR A 610 0.41 -54.06 13.03
N LEU A 611 0.45 -53.63 14.30
CA LEU A 611 0.92 -54.47 15.41
C LEU A 611 -0.04 -55.61 15.75
N GLN A 612 -1.35 -55.40 15.63
CA GLN A 612 -2.35 -56.45 15.85
C GLN A 612 -2.38 -57.47 14.69
N LEU A 613 -2.18 -57.02 13.45
CA LEU A 613 -1.97 -57.93 12.30
C LEU A 613 -0.72 -58.78 12.50
N HIS A 614 0.39 -58.19 12.97
CA HIS A 614 1.60 -58.93 13.29
C HIS A 614 1.37 -59.98 14.40
N ARG A 615 0.65 -59.64 15.49
CA ARG A 615 0.22 -60.63 16.49
C ARG A 615 -0.52 -61.77 15.81
N LEU A 616 -1.58 -61.48 15.06
CA LEU A 616 -2.44 -62.50 14.47
C LEU A 616 -1.63 -63.46 13.58
N THR A 617 -0.68 -62.95 12.79
CA THR A 617 0.20 -63.82 11.98
C THR A 617 1.13 -64.74 12.79
N GLN A 618 1.56 -64.31 13.98
CA GLN A 618 2.41 -65.12 14.87
C GLN A 618 1.57 -66.11 15.72
N GLU A 619 0.37 -65.70 16.11
CA GLU A 619 -0.56 -66.50 16.93
C GLU A 619 -1.15 -67.68 16.13
N GLU A 620 -1.42 -67.52 14.83
CA GLU A 620 -1.79 -68.63 13.92
C GLU A 620 -0.67 -69.67 13.77
N LEU A 621 0.60 -69.28 13.92
CA LEU A 621 1.74 -70.21 13.98
C LEU A 621 1.91 -70.87 15.36
N GLN A 622 1.03 -70.57 16.31
CA GLN A 622 1.09 -70.97 17.72
C GLN A 622 2.37 -70.48 18.43
N ILE A 623 2.76 -69.22 18.16
CA ILE A 623 3.96 -68.57 18.72
C ILE A 623 3.59 -67.35 19.58
N GLY A 624 4.16 -67.31 20.79
CA GLY A 624 4.01 -66.22 21.78
C GLY A 624 2.78 -66.37 22.68
N THR A 625 2.91 -66.01 23.96
CA THR A 625 1.78 -65.86 24.89
C THR A 625 1.29 -64.42 24.86
N TRP A 626 0.32 -64.12 24.00
CA TRP A 626 -0.15 -62.75 23.80
C TRP A 626 -1.13 -62.25 24.87
N SER A 627 -1.01 -60.96 25.19
CA SER A 627 -1.96 -60.19 26.00
C SER A 627 -2.18 -58.80 25.40
N GLY A 628 -3.25 -58.11 25.80
CA GLY A 628 -3.67 -56.86 25.13
C GLY A 628 -4.25 -57.09 23.72
N CYS A 629 -4.82 -58.27 23.44
CA CYS A 629 -5.27 -58.68 22.11
C CYS A 629 -6.39 -57.82 21.47
N THR A 630 -7.01 -56.91 22.25
CA THR A 630 -7.99 -55.92 21.78
C THR A 630 -7.51 -54.47 21.91
N ASP A 631 -6.36 -54.25 22.53
CA ASP A 631 -5.74 -52.93 22.72
C ASP A 631 -4.85 -52.54 21.53
N LYS A 632 -4.31 -51.32 21.51
CA LYS A 632 -3.55 -50.80 20.36
C LYS A 632 -2.17 -51.43 20.18
N ILE A 633 -1.58 -51.96 21.26
CA ILE A 633 -0.25 -52.57 21.28
C ILE A 633 -0.39 -53.92 22.00
N PRO A 634 -0.35 -55.06 21.28
CA PRO A 634 -0.28 -56.37 21.90
C PRO A 634 1.12 -56.63 22.47
N ILE A 635 1.22 -57.35 23.57
CA ILE A 635 2.49 -57.69 24.23
C ILE A 635 2.57 -59.19 24.54
N THR A 636 3.78 -59.75 24.42
CA THR A 636 4.13 -61.12 24.83
C THR A 636 4.55 -61.17 26.30
N LYS A 637 4.90 -62.36 26.81
CA LYS A 637 5.73 -62.42 28.02
C LYS A 637 7.16 -61.96 27.71
N ALA A 638 7.91 -61.62 28.76
CA ALA A 638 9.33 -61.34 28.64
C ALA A 638 10.08 -62.55 28.04
N ASP A 639 11.12 -62.25 27.25
CA ASP A 639 12.05 -63.20 26.65
C ASP A 639 11.44 -64.29 25.72
N GLU A 640 10.19 -64.12 25.26
CA GLU A 640 9.59 -64.97 24.24
C GLU A 640 10.14 -64.66 22.83
N ILE A 641 10.64 -65.69 22.15
CA ILE A 641 11.17 -65.60 20.78
C ILE A 641 10.03 -65.80 19.77
N LEU A 642 9.88 -64.86 18.85
CA LEU A 642 8.87 -64.88 17.79
C LEU A 642 9.38 -65.56 16.50
N GLY A 643 8.45 -65.99 15.64
CA GLY A 643 8.76 -66.62 14.35
C GLY A 643 9.45 -65.66 13.39
N SER A 644 10.46 -66.17 12.68
CA SER A 644 11.27 -65.44 11.70
C SER A 644 10.77 -65.68 10.27
N LEU A 645 11.14 -64.79 9.35
CA LEU A 645 10.84 -64.97 7.93
C LEU A 645 11.76 -66.04 7.31
N ASP A 646 11.17 -67.13 6.81
CA ASP A 646 11.84 -68.07 5.92
C ASP A 646 11.84 -67.51 4.48
N ILE A 647 13.03 -67.49 3.89
CA ILE A 647 13.31 -66.98 2.55
C ILE A 647 13.78 -68.08 1.59
N SER A 648 13.59 -69.36 1.96
CA SER A 648 13.95 -70.53 1.15
C SER A 648 13.25 -70.53 -0.22
N ASP A 649 12.01 -70.02 -0.31
CA ASP A 649 11.43 -69.56 -1.57
C ASP A 649 11.35 -68.03 -1.59
N ILE A 650 12.24 -67.40 -2.36
CA ILE A 650 12.31 -65.95 -2.54
C ILE A 650 11.02 -65.38 -3.15
N LYS A 651 10.24 -66.17 -3.89
CA LYS A 651 8.96 -65.76 -4.50
C LYS A 651 7.76 -65.95 -3.56
N HIS A 652 7.92 -66.71 -2.49
CA HIS A 652 6.88 -67.00 -1.51
C HIS A 652 7.49 -67.10 -0.09
N PRO A 653 7.99 -65.98 0.46
CA PRO A 653 8.55 -65.98 1.81
C PRO A 653 7.43 -66.19 2.85
N VAL A 654 7.68 -67.02 3.85
CA VAL A 654 6.68 -67.43 4.85
C VAL A 654 7.24 -67.22 6.26
N LEU A 655 6.42 -66.78 7.20
CA LEU A 655 6.81 -66.79 8.61
C LEU A 655 6.85 -68.25 9.11
N THR A 656 7.98 -68.67 9.67
CA THR A 656 8.15 -70.02 10.21
C THR A 656 8.48 -69.98 11.70
N ARG A 657 8.12 -71.06 12.39
CA ARG A 657 8.56 -71.29 13.76
C ARG A 657 10.07 -71.53 13.74
N THR A 658 10.83 -70.68 14.44
CA THR A 658 12.28 -70.86 14.61
C THR A 658 12.56 -72.29 15.08
N ALA A 659 13.27 -73.06 14.25
CA ALA A 659 13.72 -74.38 14.63
C ALA A 659 14.59 -74.25 15.89
N SER A 660 14.22 -74.97 16.95
CA SER A 660 15.05 -75.09 18.15
C SER A 660 16.45 -75.51 17.72
N ALA A 661 17.47 -74.73 18.10
CA ALA A 661 18.84 -75.16 17.94
C ALA A 661 19.08 -76.39 18.82
N THR A 662 19.01 -77.58 18.23
CA THR A 662 19.35 -78.83 18.90
C THR A 662 20.82 -78.74 19.29
N THR A 663 21.10 -78.51 20.57
CA THR A 663 22.46 -78.44 21.11
C THR A 663 23.05 -79.85 21.21
N GLU A 664 23.31 -80.47 20.05
CA GLU A 664 24.04 -81.72 19.97
C GLU A 664 25.54 -81.45 20.19
N LYS A 665 25.96 -81.59 21.46
CA LYS A 665 27.37 -81.48 21.85
C LYS A 665 28.18 -82.62 21.23
N ILE A 666 28.88 -82.35 20.13
CA ILE A 666 30.07 -83.11 19.75
C ILE A 666 31.25 -82.14 19.58
N ALA A 667 32.15 -82.15 20.56
CA ALA A 667 33.47 -81.53 20.47
C ALA A 667 34.46 -82.51 19.77
N PRO A 668 35.59 -82.02 19.23
CA PRO A 668 36.16 -82.58 18.01
C PRO A 668 37.22 -83.67 18.23
N THR A 669 37.42 -84.50 17.21
CA THR A 669 38.62 -85.34 17.07
C THR A 669 39.39 -84.96 15.80
N LEU A 670 40.71 -84.99 15.91
CA LEU A 670 41.68 -84.28 15.08
C LEU A 670 42.39 -85.23 14.10
N HIS A 671 42.78 -84.73 12.91
CA HIS A 671 43.81 -85.28 12.00
C HIS A 671 43.53 -86.65 11.29
N ALA A 672 44.02 -86.94 10.07
CA ALA A 672 44.87 -86.16 9.14
C ALA A 672 44.69 -86.51 7.64
N ALA A 673 44.81 -85.47 6.80
CA ALA A 673 45.62 -85.38 5.58
C ALA A 673 45.37 -86.24 4.30
N LYS A 674 45.63 -85.55 3.17
CA LYS A 674 45.63 -85.94 1.74
C LYS A 674 44.24 -86.02 1.10
N GLU A 675 43.99 -85.41 -0.06
CA GLU A 675 44.92 -84.97 -1.11
C GLU A 675 44.59 -83.57 -1.67
N SER A 676 45.57 -82.94 -2.34
CA SER A 676 45.54 -81.53 -2.73
C SER A 676 46.03 -81.29 -4.16
N ASN A 677 45.21 -80.63 -5.01
CA ASN A 677 45.60 -79.80 -6.17
C ASN A 677 44.31 -79.08 -6.64
N LYS A 678 44.16 -77.75 -6.76
CA LYS A 678 45.04 -76.59 -7.01
C LYS A 678 45.31 -76.32 -8.51
N TYR A 679 45.46 -75.03 -8.82
CA TYR A 679 45.60 -74.36 -10.13
C TYR A 679 44.27 -74.01 -10.83
N GLN A 680 43.82 -72.75 -10.97
CA GLN A 680 44.44 -71.39 -10.95
C GLN A 680 45.18 -70.98 -12.23
N TYR A 681 44.49 -70.30 -13.15
CA TYR A 681 44.98 -69.51 -14.30
C TYR A 681 43.85 -68.53 -14.71
N LYS A 682 44.05 -67.31 -15.24
CA LYS A 682 45.13 -66.30 -15.17
C LYS A 682 44.54 -64.97 -15.67
N ASN A 683 45.06 -63.82 -15.23
CA ASN A 683 44.85 -62.56 -15.96
C ASN A 683 45.67 -62.55 -17.26
N GLN A 684 45.21 -61.80 -18.28
CA GLN A 684 46.01 -61.40 -19.44
C GLN A 684 45.87 -59.89 -19.68
N THR A 685 46.98 -59.27 -20.11
CA THR A 685 47.17 -57.82 -20.32
C THR A 685 48.13 -57.59 -21.48
N GLY A 686 47.85 -56.62 -22.36
CA GLY A 686 48.72 -56.18 -23.48
C GLY A 686 48.61 -57.06 -24.75
N HIS A 687 48.81 -56.56 -25.98
CA HIS A 687 49.34 -55.25 -26.44
C HIS A 687 48.85 -54.92 -27.88
N ASN A 688 48.91 -53.64 -28.29
CA ASN A 688 48.90 -53.09 -29.68
C ASN A 688 47.57 -53.14 -30.50
N GLU A 689 47.21 -52.21 -31.41
CA GLU A 689 47.82 -50.93 -31.87
C GLU A 689 46.83 -50.00 -32.66
N ILE A 690 47.17 -48.69 -32.80
CA ILE A 690 46.89 -47.75 -33.94
C ILE A 690 45.55 -46.94 -34.05
N LEU A 691 45.71 -45.59 -34.01
CA LEU A 691 44.90 -44.44 -34.54
C LEU A 691 43.45 -44.18 -34.02
N ALA A 692 42.96 -42.94 -33.80
CA ALA A 692 43.56 -41.59 -33.73
C ALA A 692 42.61 -40.56 -33.05
N GLY A 693 43.12 -39.42 -32.54
CA GLY A 693 42.37 -38.16 -32.35
C GLY A 693 42.07 -37.67 -30.92
N SER A 694 42.87 -36.70 -30.43
CA SER A 694 42.49 -35.38 -29.84
C SER A 694 41.19 -35.22 -29.02
N ASN A 695 41.10 -34.57 -27.86
CA ASN A 695 42.00 -33.69 -27.07
C ASN A 695 41.61 -33.83 -25.56
N ALA A 696 42.54 -33.85 -24.59
CA ALA A 696 43.00 -32.72 -23.75
C ALA A 696 41.89 -31.86 -23.09
N SER A 697 41.93 -31.35 -21.85
CA SER A 697 42.86 -31.44 -20.69
C SER A 697 42.26 -30.61 -19.52
N SER A 698 42.41 -30.90 -18.23
CA SER A 698 43.00 -32.05 -17.51
C SER A 698 42.54 -32.13 -16.04
N GLU A 699 42.96 -33.21 -15.38
CA GLU A 699 43.27 -33.37 -13.94
C GLU A 699 44.05 -32.18 -13.32
N THR A 700 44.04 -31.92 -12.00
CA THR A 700 44.52 -32.84 -10.94
C THR A 700 43.73 -32.91 -9.63
N ARG A 701 43.93 -34.07 -8.98
CA ARG A 701 43.33 -34.59 -7.74
C ARG A 701 44.51 -34.81 -6.74
N PRO A 702 44.37 -35.55 -5.63
CA PRO A 702 43.89 -35.16 -4.28
C PRO A 702 44.98 -35.36 -3.19
N VAL A 703 44.62 -35.43 -1.88
CA VAL A 703 44.89 -36.58 -0.96
C VAL A 703 44.92 -36.21 0.56
N LYS A 704 44.10 -36.96 1.34
CA LYS A 704 44.19 -37.37 2.78
C LYS A 704 43.90 -36.39 3.96
N ASN A 705 42.97 -36.89 4.80
CA ASN A 705 43.06 -37.08 6.26
C ASN A 705 43.04 -35.85 7.20
N VAL A 706 42.64 -35.94 8.49
CA VAL A 706 41.76 -36.85 9.29
C VAL A 706 41.45 -36.09 10.60
N ASP A 707 40.31 -36.42 11.24
CA ASP A 707 39.94 -36.15 12.65
C ASP A 707 39.62 -34.74 13.20
N ARG A 708 38.51 -34.75 13.96
CA ARG A 708 38.16 -34.03 15.21
C ARG A 708 38.91 -32.73 15.56
N GLN A 709 38.12 -31.67 15.75
CA GLN A 709 38.34 -30.72 16.86
C GLN A 709 37.07 -30.49 17.67
N SER A 710 37.16 -30.84 18.95
CA SER A 710 36.39 -30.26 20.05
C SER A 710 37.25 -29.20 20.74
N LEU A 711 36.61 -28.22 21.39
CA LEU A 711 37.20 -27.16 22.22
C LEU A 711 37.91 -26.02 21.46
N LEU A 712 37.25 -24.86 21.44
CA LEU A 712 37.84 -23.57 21.83
C LEU A 712 36.69 -22.57 22.11
N ALA A 713 36.09 -22.72 23.29
CA ALA A 713 35.10 -21.78 23.82
C ALA A 713 35.80 -20.76 24.74
N SER A 714 36.53 -19.81 24.15
CA SER A 714 37.30 -18.83 24.92
C SER A 714 37.67 -17.57 24.12
N ASP A 715 36.72 -16.91 23.44
CA ASP A 715 37.00 -15.61 22.79
C ASP A 715 35.82 -14.63 22.65
N THR A 716 34.70 -14.86 23.34
CA THR A 716 33.48 -14.02 23.23
C THR A 716 33.13 -13.29 24.53
N ARG A 717 34.15 -12.97 25.36
CA ARG A 717 33.96 -12.29 26.66
C ARG A 717 34.77 -11.01 26.88
N GLN A 718 35.74 -10.68 26.02
CA GLN A 718 36.56 -9.46 26.16
C GLN A 718 36.11 -8.29 25.27
N ILE A 719 35.16 -8.48 24.35
CA ILE A 719 34.69 -7.39 23.47
C ILE A 719 33.59 -6.54 24.14
N ASN A 720 32.73 -7.15 24.98
CA ASN A 720 31.57 -6.46 25.57
C ASN A 720 31.91 -5.54 26.77
N GLU A 721 33.12 -5.61 27.33
CA GLU A 721 33.53 -4.74 28.44
C GLU A 721 34.13 -3.40 27.98
N ALA A 722 34.51 -3.27 26.71
CA ALA A 722 35.07 -2.03 26.14
C ALA A 722 33.99 -0.98 25.80
N GLU A 723 32.86 -1.38 25.22
CA GLU A 723 31.79 -0.44 24.83
C GLU A 723 31.04 0.14 26.05
N THR A 724 30.97 -0.61 27.16
CA THR A 724 30.23 -0.20 28.36
C THR A 724 30.92 0.93 29.15
N GLN A 725 32.22 1.19 28.94
CA GLN A 725 32.95 2.28 29.61
C GLN A 725 32.86 3.62 28.86
N LEU A 726 32.86 3.62 27.52
CA LEU A 726 32.76 4.84 26.72
C LEU A 726 31.41 5.56 26.89
N THR A 727 30.32 4.84 27.14
CA THR A 727 29.00 5.45 27.33
C THR A 727 28.85 6.19 28.67
N ARG A 728 29.70 5.91 29.67
CA ARG A 728 29.62 6.56 31.00
C ARG A 728 30.43 7.86 31.11
N GLN A 729 31.43 8.10 30.26
CA GLN A 729 32.22 9.34 30.30
C GLN A 729 31.53 10.54 29.63
N ASN A 730 30.60 10.31 28.69
CA ASN A 730 29.89 11.42 28.02
C ASN A 730 28.69 11.98 28.80
N GLN A 731 28.28 11.36 29.91
CA GLN A 731 27.15 11.87 30.72
C GLN A 731 27.56 12.75 31.92
N SER A 732 28.85 12.87 32.27
CA SER A 732 29.28 13.72 33.41
C SER A 732 29.82 15.10 33.03
N SER A 733 29.57 15.56 31.80
CA SER A 733 30.17 16.79 31.25
C SER A 733 29.13 17.87 30.84
N GLN A 734 27.87 17.71 31.25
CA GLN A 734 26.78 18.68 30.97
C GLN A 734 26.08 19.24 32.23
N GLU A 735 26.48 18.84 33.44
CA GLU A 735 25.90 19.32 34.71
C GLU A 735 26.89 20.13 35.58
N THR A 736 27.49 21.18 35.04
CA THR A 736 28.11 22.27 35.85
C THR A 736 28.20 23.58 35.07
N GLY A 737 27.56 24.66 35.57
CA GLY A 737 27.96 26.03 35.21
C GLY A 737 26.87 27.05 34.92
N ASN A 738 26.13 27.51 35.93
CA ASN A 738 26.14 28.91 36.41
C ASN A 738 24.90 29.28 37.23
N ASP A 739 25.05 29.33 38.55
CA ASP A 739 24.28 30.24 39.39
C ASP A 739 24.95 31.62 39.40
N ASN A 740 24.16 32.69 39.34
CA ASN A 740 24.54 33.97 39.96
C ASN A 740 23.31 34.83 40.30
N VAL A 741 23.40 35.54 41.43
CA VAL A 741 22.27 36.12 42.16
C VAL A 741 22.21 37.65 42.06
N ALA A 742 21.03 38.20 41.77
CA ALA A 742 20.60 39.57 42.15
C ALA A 742 19.05 39.67 42.04
N VAL A 743 18.29 39.63 43.14
CA VAL A 743 17.86 40.79 43.96
C VAL A 743 16.94 41.79 43.24
N GLY A 744 15.63 41.50 43.30
CA GLY A 744 14.57 42.41 43.78
C GLY A 744 14.22 43.73 43.06
N ALA A 745 12.97 43.83 42.62
CA ALA A 745 12.13 45.04 42.82
C ALA A 745 10.63 44.71 42.71
N ASN A 746 9.87 45.11 43.74
CA ASN A 746 8.40 45.14 43.73
C ASN A 746 7.96 46.51 43.16
N THR A 747 7.08 46.54 42.16
CA THR A 747 6.26 47.75 41.91
C THR A 747 4.86 47.40 41.43
N ARG A 748 3.87 47.54 42.32
CA ARG A 748 2.47 47.73 41.93
C ARG A 748 2.31 49.13 41.38
N LEU A 749 1.56 49.31 40.29
CA LEU A 749 0.93 50.59 39.96
C LEU A 749 -0.56 50.38 39.61
N HIS A 750 -1.41 51.06 40.38
CA HIS A 750 -2.86 51.16 40.21
C HIS A 750 -3.15 52.54 39.62
N ILE A 751 -3.72 52.61 38.42
CA ILE A 751 -4.41 53.78 37.83
C ILE A 751 -5.44 53.15 36.86
N SER A 752 -6.70 52.93 37.22
CA SER A 752 -7.84 53.85 37.40
C SER A 752 -8.33 54.52 36.11
N ASP A 753 -9.54 54.14 35.72
CA ASP A 753 -10.61 54.90 35.04
C ASP A 753 -10.25 55.95 33.97
N GLU A 754 -10.78 55.75 32.76
CA GLU A 754 -11.77 56.69 32.20
C GLU A 754 -12.52 56.08 31.00
N ALA A 755 -13.86 56.19 31.01
CA ALA A 755 -14.69 56.06 29.82
C ALA A 755 -14.91 57.46 29.23
N PRO A 756 -15.36 57.56 27.97
CA PRO A 756 -16.64 58.25 27.83
C PRO A 756 -17.62 57.54 26.89
N TRP A 757 -18.89 57.83 27.16
CA TRP A 757 -20.05 57.43 26.37
C TRP A 757 -20.17 58.26 25.09
N SER A 758 -20.71 57.66 24.03
CA SER A 758 -21.54 58.37 23.06
C SER A 758 -22.78 57.56 22.74
N GLN A 759 -23.93 58.08 23.16
CA GLN A 759 -25.24 57.55 22.74
C GLN A 759 -25.57 58.08 21.36
N VAL A 760 -26.06 57.22 20.47
CA VAL A 760 -27.04 57.61 19.45
C VAL A 760 -28.21 56.63 19.57
N SER A 761 -29.40 57.20 19.74
CA SER A 761 -30.67 56.50 19.90
C SER A 761 -31.56 56.74 18.68
N VAL A 762 -32.70 56.03 18.64
CA VAL A 762 -33.80 56.17 17.67
C VAL A 762 -33.51 55.44 16.34
N ASP A 763 -34.37 54.57 15.79
CA ASP A 763 -35.81 54.35 16.03
C ASP A 763 -36.21 52.88 16.18
N VAL A 764 -37.38 52.63 16.80
CA VAL A 764 -38.06 51.32 16.85
C VAL A 764 -39.42 51.46 16.19
N SER A 765 -39.74 50.57 15.24
CA SER A 765 -41.10 50.40 14.73
C SER A 765 -41.46 48.92 14.68
N ASP A 766 -42.53 48.55 15.38
CA ASP A 766 -43.11 47.21 15.40
C ASP A 766 -43.62 46.78 14.01
N GLU A 767 -43.65 45.46 13.75
CA GLU A 767 -44.92 44.77 13.43
C GLU A 767 -44.78 43.24 13.47
N ASP A 768 -45.82 42.57 13.98
CA ASP A 768 -45.95 41.11 14.06
C ASP A 768 -46.07 40.42 12.70
N HIS A 769 -45.65 39.14 12.60
CA HIS A 769 -46.57 38.01 12.32
C HIS A 769 -45.86 36.63 12.21
N TYR A 770 -46.30 35.68 13.04
CA TYR A 770 -46.22 34.23 12.78
C TYR A 770 -47.48 33.77 12.02
N PRO A 771 -47.41 32.78 11.10
CA PRO A 771 -47.67 31.38 11.51
C PRO A 771 -46.75 30.36 10.79
N ARG A 772 -46.25 29.29 11.43
CA ARG A 772 -46.95 28.01 11.65
C ARG A 772 -47.72 27.45 10.44
N CYS A 773 -47.05 26.57 9.69
CA CYS A 773 -47.53 25.23 9.31
C CYS A 773 -46.35 24.25 9.47
#